data_AF-A0A955NFB8-F1
#
_entry.id   AF-A0A955NFB8-F1
#
_cell.length_a   1.000
_cell.length_b   1.000
_cell.length_c   1.000
_cell.angle_alpha   90.00
_cell.angle_beta   90.00
_cell.angle_gamma   90.00
#
_symmetry.space_group_name_H-M   'P 1'
#
loop_
_entity.id
_entity.type
_entity.pdbx_description
1 polymer ?
#
loop_
_entity_poly.entity_id
_entity_poly.type
_entity_poly.pdbx_seq_one_letter_code
_entity_poly.pdbx_strand_id
1 'polypeptide(L)'
;AVHGWHGNGSTGIADSEYFHAIAKYRQWDFHGKFTAASGHNLYTARQFPKEYWNQTAFICAPTGHLIKTGLLEQVGSHFRTNDGFNLMASEDEWTAPIYAYVGPDGAVWFADWYNYIVQHNPTPKGFETGQGNAYITPSRDKTHGRIYRIVYEGDDGGPLERIDRNLEEVTSKELVETLTDSNLLWRMHAQRLLVERGDDSVIPALMKLVEDHSVDEVGLNVGAIHALRTLEGLGAFKGGKEADLLKIALAHPCPGVRQNALQVLPSTDVSVEAILSSGSLQDEDALVRKAALLALADMPASKRAGEKIYEILQTEDNAEDRWIPGAAIAAAARHDNGFLAAALAGQTDLSEEAETESPPENLIADPSFEAAKSGGLVGWKEVTYSGAAEFSVSSLSRIGSQSLQISSAHGADAGWYTEIEVEPNSTYRLSGWIKTQGVQNRGGGKGALLNVHNLQQFKTQAVAGDSGWTEVETNLETGSATKVGINCLFGGWGQSTGTAWFDDLRLEKVSGEEDSPINRAVEVVTAHYAHRGPTNSILSLLQRIPQTSEDFSQSFLTGLAMGWPQGMAPNLKQEELNSISQLIGSLSLEGQVRLFVLLDKWEVKDRFISDLDRLTRILESKAADTNLRDEDRVRSADLLMEVSDSPESIEALSKTISTVESPDYVRGVLRALATSQLREGGEAILSVWPDLGPSAQTTALDSLLRRHDWTLLLLEAFDTGKVQPTLLSLVQRKTLTEHKDLEISSRAKDLYESTPDSETSAQRKEVMGKILAIAPGSGDLEHGKSVFEKNCAVCHTLDGTGGELGPDLTGVGANDRSAILMDILDPNRSVEGVYFQWHVTTEDDFTYSGRLLNETASAVEILEPNGNRNTIPRKEIVDMRMSSLSVMPEGFELLPEEDLVSLVDYLKTRVVGESE
;
A
#
# COMPACT_ATOMS: atom_id res chain seq x y z
N ALA A 1 7.77 -15.64 -18.55
CA ALA A 1 7.11 -14.67 -17.63
C ALA A 1 5.61 -14.85 -17.77
N VAL A 2 4.88 -14.84 -16.66
CA VAL A 2 3.41 -14.87 -16.67
C VAL A 2 2.91 -13.46 -16.96
N HIS A 3 2.07 -13.31 -17.98
CA HIS A 3 1.51 -12.01 -18.35
C HIS A 3 0.42 -11.61 -17.34
N GLY A 4 0.35 -10.33 -16.97
CA GLY A 4 -0.63 -9.83 -15.99
C GLY A 4 -0.31 -10.18 -14.53
N TRP A 5 0.83 -10.81 -14.26
CA TRP A 5 1.27 -11.13 -12.90
C TRP A 5 2.49 -10.31 -12.48
N HIS A 6 2.33 -9.59 -11.38
CA HIS A 6 3.42 -9.11 -10.54
C HIS A 6 3.40 -9.93 -9.24
N GLY A 7 4.56 -10.42 -8.80
CA GLY A 7 4.66 -11.00 -7.47
C GLY A 7 4.41 -9.92 -6.42
N ASN A 8 3.71 -10.26 -5.34
CA ASN A 8 3.67 -9.41 -4.16
C ASN A 8 5.13 -9.17 -3.74
N GLY A 9 5.53 -7.90 -3.69
CA GLY A 9 6.93 -7.52 -3.43
C GLY A 9 7.50 -8.20 -2.18
N SER A 10 8.81 -8.16 -1.99
CA SER A 10 9.46 -8.80 -0.84
C SER A 10 9.12 -8.06 0.45
N THR A 11 8.16 -8.55 1.24
CA THR A 11 8.10 -8.25 2.68
C THR A 11 9.24 -8.99 3.37
N GLY A 12 9.92 -8.33 4.32
CA GLY A 12 10.99 -8.98 5.09
C GLY A 12 10.48 -10.20 5.85
N ILE A 13 11.40 -11.09 6.26
CA ILE A 13 11.08 -12.20 7.17
C ILE A 13 11.37 -11.87 8.64
N ALA A 14 12.04 -10.75 8.89
CA ALA A 14 12.37 -10.33 10.25
C ALA A 14 11.12 -9.82 10.96
N ASP A 15 10.88 -10.32 12.17
CA ASP A 15 9.85 -9.82 13.08
C ASP A 15 10.17 -8.44 13.66
N SER A 16 11.46 -8.08 13.69
CA SER A 16 11.97 -6.86 14.29
C SER A 16 13.23 -6.37 13.60
N GLU A 17 13.28 -5.07 13.35
CA GLU A 17 14.47 -4.34 12.92
C GLU A 17 15.41 -3.98 14.08
N TYR A 18 15.00 -4.23 15.33
CA TYR A 18 15.79 -3.93 16.52
C TYR A 18 16.84 -5.01 16.79
N PHE A 19 17.89 -4.61 17.49
CA PHE A 19 18.87 -5.50 18.11
C PHE A 19 19.05 -5.14 19.59
N HIS A 20 19.54 -6.08 20.38
CA HIS A 20 19.85 -5.84 21.80
C HIS A 20 21.10 -4.98 21.95
N ALA A 21 20.94 -3.66 21.88
CA ALA A 21 22.06 -2.73 22.00
C ALA A 21 22.72 -2.81 23.38
N ILE A 22 24.06 -2.75 23.40
CA ILE A 22 24.84 -2.54 24.63
C ILE A 22 24.94 -1.05 24.95
N ALA A 23 25.49 -0.66 26.10
CA ALA A 23 25.53 0.76 26.50
C ALA A 23 26.34 1.68 25.57
N LYS A 24 27.29 1.14 24.80
CA LYS A 24 28.19 1.90 23.90
C LYS A 24 28.11 1.37 22.46
N TYR A 25 27.33 2.04 21.62
CA TYR A 25 27.21 1.76 20.19
C TYR A 25 27.16 3.05 19.39
N ARG A 26 27.44 2.98 18.08
CA ARG A 26 27.66 4.16 17.24
C ARG A 26 26.68 4.23 16.08
N GLN A 27 25.55 4.86 16.35
CA GLN A 27 24.52 5.14 15.37
C GLN A 27 24.21 6.64 15.35
N TRP A 28 23.89 7.15 14.17
CA TRP A 28 23.49 8.54 13.96
C TRP A 28 22.00 8.64 13.62
N ASP A 29 21.42 7.55 13.12
CA ASP A 29 20.02 7.30 12.84
C ASP A 29 19.66 5.86 13.25
N PHE A 30 18.35 5.54 13.30
CA PHE A 30 17.87 4.18 13.60
C PHE A 30 18.52 3.55 14.85
N HIS A 31 18.63 4.33 15.94
CA HIS A 31 19.25 3.89 17.20
C HIS A 31 18.61 2.59 17.73
N GLY A 32 19.45 1.61 18.04
CA GLY A 32 19.03 0.28 18.50
C GLY A 32 18.45 -0.61 17.39
N LYS A 33 18.52 -0.20 16.13
CA LYS A 33 18.00 -0.91 14.95
C LYS A 33 19.07 -1.10 13.88
N PHE A 34 18.86 -2.01 12.94
CA PHE A 34 19.76 -2.14 11.80
C PHE A 34 19.63 -0.95 10.83
N THR A 35 20.59 -0.02 10.85
CA THR A 35 20.77 0.96 9.77
C THR A 35 21.32 0.28 8.50
N ALA A 36 22.28 -0.64 8.68
CA ALA A 36 22.86 -1.47 7.62
C ALA A 36 23.36 -2.78 8.25
N ALA A 37 22.65 -3.88 7.97
CA ALA A 37 23.12 -5.22 8.33
C ALA A 37 24.22 -5.67 7.36
N SER A 38 25.11 -6.54 7.83
CA SER A 38 26.16 -7.15 7.00
C SER A 38 26.30 -8.64 7.32
N GLY A 39 26.84 -9.41 6.38
CA GLY A 39 27.24 -10.80 6.61
C GLY A 39 26.18 -11.70 7.23
N HIS A 40 25.12 -12.01 6.47
CA HIS A 40 24.07 -12.93 6.88
C HIS A 40 24.41 -14.39 6.54
N ASN A 41 24.53 -15.27 7.53
CA ASN A 41 24.77 -16.71 7.34
C ASN A 41 23.99 -17.57 8.34
N LEU A 42 23.75 -18.84 8.00
CA LEU A 42 23.13 -19.82 8.90
C LEU A 42 24.18 -20.72 9.54
N TYR A 43 23.88 -21.27 10.70
CA TYR A 43 24.69 -22.32 11.27
C TYR A 43 24.45 -23.66 10.57
N THR A 44 25.43 -24.17 9.81
CA THR A 44 25.27 -25.33 8.89
C THR A 44 26.18 -26.53 9.21
N ALA A 45 26.57 -26.69 10.47
CA ALA A 45 27.34 -27.83 10.97
C ALA A 45 26.58 -28.55 12.12
N ARG A 46 27.24 -29.50 12.79
CA ARG A 46 26.66 -30.26 13.94
C ARG A 46 27.42 -30.09 15.26
N GLN A 47 28.41 -29.19 15.30
CA GLN A 47 29.25 -28.95 16.49
C GLN A 47 28.54 -28.20 17.64
N PHE A 48 27.83 -27.13 17.35
CA PHE A 48 26.97 -26.40 18.29
C PHE A 48 25.72 -27.22 18.59
N PRO A 49 24.96 -26.91 19.65
CA PRO A 49 23.69 -27.57 19.97
C PRO A 49 22.70 -27.58 18.81
N LYS A 50 21.78 -28.55 18.84
CA LYS A 50 20.79 -28.80 17.78
C LYS A 50 19.92 -27.58 17.43
N GLU A 51 19.70 -26.69 18.39
CA GLU A 51 18.92 -25.45 18.24
C GLU A 51 19.58 -24.47 17.23
N TYR A 52 20.87 -24.66 16.93
CA TYR A 52 21.55 -23.87 15.91
C TYR A 52 21.34 -24.45 14.50
N TRP A 53 21.17 -25.76 14.37
CA TRP A 53 21.32 -26.50 13.11
C TRP A 53 20.33 -26.04 12.04
N ASN A 54 20.82 -25.33 11.04
CA ASN A 54 20.07 -24.76 9.92
C ASN A 54 18.92 -23.82 10.33
N GLN A 55 18.91 -23.37 11.60
CA GLN A 55 17.83 -22.56 12.19
C GLN A 55 18.34 -21.25 12.77
N THR A 56 19.61 -21.15 13.18
CA THR A 56 20.16 -19.90 13.71
C THR A 56 20.92 -19.14 12.63
N ALA A 57 20.42 -17.96 12.25
CA ALA A 57 21.13 -16.98 11.44
C ALA A 57 22.05 -16.10 12.28
N PHE A 58 23.16 -15.67 11.68
CA PHE A 58 24.11 -14.70 12.22
C PHE A 58 24.03 -13.45 11.36
N ILE A 59 23.74 -12.32 11.99
CA ILE A 59 23.53 -11.03 11.33
C ILE A 59 24.47 -10.02 11.98
N CYS A 60 25.49 -9.57 11.25
CA CYS A 60 26.45 -8.62 11.79
C CYS A 60 25.88 -7.20 11.75
N ALA A 61 25.97 -6.50 12.88
CA ALA A 61 25.62 -5.09 13.05
C ALA A 61 26.91 -4.28 13.35
N PRO A 62 27.63 -3.82 12.32
CA PRO A 62 28.88 -3.08 12.52
C PRO A 62 28.69 -1.83 13.38
N THR A 63 27.59 -1.09 13.21
CA THR A 63 27.27 0.11 13.99
C THR A 63 26.80 -0.19 15.42
N GLY A 64 26.32 -1.41 15.65
CA GLY A 64 25.90 -1.92 16.96
C GLY A 64 27.01 -2.64 17.73
N HIS A 65 28.19 -2.84 17.11
CA HIS A 65 29.32 -3.60 17.64
C HIS A 65 28.94 -5.04 18.05
N LEU A 66 28.02 -5.67 17.32
CA LEU A 66 27.46 -6.97 17.69
C LEU A 66 27.15 -7.88 16.50
N ILE A 67 26.96 -9.17 16.80
CA ILE A 67 26.42 -10.18 15.90
C ILE A 67 25.12 -10.67 16.52
N LYS A 68 23.99 -10.29 15.92
CA LYS A 68 22.65 -10.73 16.32
C LYS A 68 22.41 -12.13 15.80
N THR A 69 21.73 -12.97 16.58
CA THR A 69 21.12 -14.20 16.10
C THR A 69 19.67 -13.97 15.69
N GLY A 70 19.29 -14.52 14.55
CA GLY A 70 17.89 -14.61 14.10
C GLY A 70 17.46 -16.07 14.07
N LEU A 71 16.38 -16.42 14.77
CA LEU A 71 15.89 -17.79 14.86
C LEU A 71 14.88 -18.03 13.73
N LEU A 72 15.22 -18.87 12.77
CA LEU A 72 14.34 -19.20 11.65
C LEU A 72 13.26 -20.19 12.08
N GLU A 73 12.04 -19.85 11.73
CA GLU A 73 10.85 -20.67 11.88
C GLU A 73 10.21 -20.81 10.50
N GLN A 74 9.91 -22.04 10.08
CA GLN A 74 9.16 -22.27 8.85
C GLN A 74 7.67 -21.97 9.11
N VAL A 75 7.08 -21.13 8.26
CA VAL A 75 5.65 -20.81 8.27
C VAL A 75 5.12 -21.08 6.87
N GLY A 76 4.39 -22.20 6.73
CA GLY A 76 3.97 -22.69 5.42
C GLY A 76 5.18 -22.86 4.49
N SER A 77 5.12 -22.24 3.31
CA SER A 77 6.16 -22.27 2.29
C SER A 77 7.18 -21.13 2.41
N HIS A 78 7.14 -20.36 3.50
CA HIS A 78 8.10 -19.31 3.86
C HIS A 78 8.81 -19.61 5.19
N PHE A 79 9.75 -18.75 5.53
CA PHE A 79 10.34 -18.60 6.85
C PHE A 79 10.01 -17.24 7.47
N ARG A 80 9.86 -17.21 8.79
CA ARG A 80 9.99 -16.00 9.62
C ARG A 80 11.28 -16.12 10.41
N THR A 81 11.88 -14.99 10.74
CA THR A 81 12.97 -14.90 11.71
C THR A 81 12.45 -14.23 12.96
N ASN A 82 12.59 -14.91 14.08
CA ASN A 82 12.29 -14.39 15.41
C ASN A 82 13.56 -13.81 16.06
N ASP A 83 13.37 -12.78 16.88
CA ASP A 83 14.46 -12.16 17.64
C ASP A 83 15.15 -13.19 18.56
N GLY A 84 16.49 -13.25 18.45
CA GLY A 84 17.32 -14.19 19.21
C GLY A 84 18.08 -13.51 20.34
N PHE A 85 19.40 -13.62 20.32
CA PHE A 85 20.32 -13.02 21.27
C PHE A 85 21.56 -12.48 20.53
N ASN A 86 22.43 -11.74 21.20
CA ASN A 86 23.71 -11.38 20.59
C ASN A 86 24.69 -12.55 20.77
N LEU A 87 25.08 -13.22 19.68
CA LEU A 87 26.17 -14.21 19.69
C LEU A 87 27.47 -13.58 20.19
N MET A 88 27.66 -12.30 19.85
CA MET A 88 28.79 -11.48 20.28
C MET A 88 28.35 -10.03 20.38
N ALA A 89 28.82 -9.32 21.41
CA ALA A 89 28.71 -7.87 21.52
C ALA A 89 29.95 -7.33 22.23
N SER A 90 30.41 -6.14 21.88
CA SER A 90 31.66 -5.58 22.39
C SER A 90 31.54 -4.11 22.81
N GLU A 91 32.00 -3.78 24.01
CA GLU A 91 32.12 -2.37 24.45
C GLU A 91 33.31 -1.62 23.81
N ASP A 92 34.17 -2.32 23.09
CA ASP A 92 35.27 -1.74 22.33
C ASP A 92 34.71 -1.03 21.09
N GLU A 93 34.74 0.31 21.09
CA GLU A 93 34.17 1.19 20.05
C GLU A 93 34.76 1.01 18.65
N TRP A 94 35.85 0.25 18.51
CA TRP A 94 36.45 -0.07 17.22
C TRP A 94 35.89 -1.38 16.64
N THR A 95 35.13 -2.14 17.41
CA THR A 95 34.58 -3.43 16.99
C THR A 95 33.49 -3.22 15.94
N ALA A 96 33.71 -3.75 14.74
CA ALA A 96 32.81 -3.66 13.61
C ALA A 96 32.73 -5.04 12.92
N PRO A 97 31.96 -6.00 13.46
CA PRO A 97 31.76 -7.29 12.80
C PRO A 97 31.07 -7.06 11.46
N ILE A 98 31.60 -7.66 10.40
CA ILE A 98 31.10 -7.47 9.03
C ILE A 98 30.72 -8.78 8.33
N TYR A 99 31.21 -9.92 8.84
CA TYR A 99 30.90 -11.23 8.27
C TYR A 99 31.07 -12.35 9.29
N ALA A 100 30.03 -13.14 9.54
CA ALA A 100 30.08 -14.34 10.36
C ALA A 100 29.82 -15.59 9.49
N TYR A 101 30.53 -16.69 9.72
CA TYR A 101 30.46 -17.91 8.89
C TYR A 101 30.81 -19.17 9.69
N VAL A 102 30.27 -20.33 9.30
CA VAL A 102 30.64 -21.62 9.90
C VAL A 102 31.91 -22.16 9.27
N GLY A 103 32.97 -22.30 10.07
CA GLY A 103 34.27 -22.76 9.62
C GLY A 103 34.33 -24.26 9.34
N PRO A 104 35.46 -24.74 8.78
CA PRO A 104 35.67 -26.16 8.45
C PRO A 104 35.65 -27.10 9.68
N ASP A 105 35.88 -26.54 10.86
CA ASP A 105 35.87 -27.20 12.17
C ASP A 105 34.49 -27.13 12.85
N GLY A 106 33.48 -26.55 12.19
CA GLY A 106 32.14 -26.36 12.75
C GLY A 106 32.03 -25.20 13.75
N ALA A 107 33.11 -24.47 14.03
CA ALA A 107 33.10 -23.26 14.85
C ALA A 107 32.50 -22.08 14.06
N VAL A 108 32.01 -21.05 14.75
CA VAL A 108 31.58 -19.80 14.09
C VAL A 108 32.77 -18.86 14.02
N TRP A 109 33.19 -18.51 12.82
CA TRP A 109 34.25 -17.54 12.58
C TRP A 109 33.63 -16.22 12.19
N PHE A 110 34.18 -15.10 12.66
CA PHE A 110 33.77 -13.80 12.15
C PHE A 110 34.93 -12.88 11.85
N ALA A 111 34.77 -12.12 10.77
CA ALA A 111 35.63 -11.04 10.40
C ALA A 111 35.11 -9.75 11.04
N ASP A 112 36.00 -9.13 11.79
CA ASP A 112 35.80 -7.82 12.37
C ASP A 112 36.68 -6.83 11.61
N TRP A 113 36.04 -5.84 10.99
CA TRP A 113 36.72 -4.79 10.25
C TRP A 113 37.61 -3.93 11.16
N TYR A 114 37.36 -3.95 12.47
CA TYR A 114 38.09 -3.21 13.50
C TYR A 114 38.32 -1.74 13.15
N ASN A 115 37.22 -1.00 12.99
CA ASN A 115 37.26 0.37 12.48
C ASN A 115 36.40 1.30 13.32
N TYR A 116 36.99 2.43 13.73
CA TYR A 116 36.29 3.47 14.47
C TYR A 116 35.23 4.20 13.63
N ILE A 117 35.43 4.26 12.31
CA ILE A 117 34.55 4.97 11.37
C ILE A 117 33.96 3.98 10.36
N VAL A 118 32.74 3.53 10.64
CA VAL A 118 31.96 2.62 9.79
C VAL A 118 30.90 3.34 8.94
N GLN A 119 30.56 4.58 9.28
CA GLN A 119 29.50 5.35 8.62
C GLN A 119 29.95 5.93 7.27
N HIS A 120 28.99 6.03 6.35
CA HIS A 120 29.18 6.66 5.05
C HIS A 120 29.04 8.18 5.12
N ASN A 121 27.94 8.68 5.72
CA ASN A 121 27.63 10.11 5.83
C ASN A 121 27.88 10.60 7.27
N PRO A 122 28.60 11.72 7.47
CA PRO A 122 28.82 12.30 8.79
C PRO A 122 27.66 13.25 9.19
N THR A 123 27.27 13.21 10.46
CA THR A 123 26.27 14.09 11.09
C THR A 123 26.83 14.63 12.41
N PRO A 124 26.61 15.92 12.76
CA PRO A 124 25.90 16.97 12.03
C PRO A 124 26.60 17.38 10.72
N LYS A 125 25.88 18.10 9.85
CA LYS A 125 26.44 18.62 8.59
C LYS A 125 27.61 19.57 8.87
N GLY A 126 28.69 19.48 8.09
CA GLY A 126 29.87 20.34 8.25
C GLY A 126 31.23 19.64 8.11
N PHE A 127 31.24 18.32 7.95
CA PHE A 127 32.46 17.54 7.73
C PHE A 127 32.80 17.40 6.23
N GLU A 128 34.09 17.22 5.93
CA GLU A 128 34.57 17.04 4.56
C GLU A 128 34.14 15.68 3.99
N THR A 129 33.53 15.68 2.80
CA THR A 129 33.11 14.47 2.08
C THR A 129 33.80 14.38 0.72
N GLY A 130 34.11 13.14 0.31
CA GLY A 130 34.78 12.83 -0.94
C GLY A 130 33.84 12.33 -2.04
N GLN A 131 34.40 11.61 -3.01
CA GLN A 131 33.63 10.97 -4.07
C GLN A 131 32.52 10.09 -3.48
N GLY A 132 31.31 10.22 -4.05
CA GLY A 132 30.14 9.48 -3.56
C GLY A 132 29.57 10.00 -2.24
N ASN A 133 30.02 11.14 -1.73
CA ASN A 133 29.64 11.73 -0.43
C ASN A 133 30.18 10.98 0.81
N ALA A 134 31.24 10.18 0.65
CA ALA A 134 31.84 9.44 1.76
C ALA A 134 32.63 10.37 2.71
N TYR A 135 32.44 10.19 4.03
CA TYR A 135 33.17 10.95 5.06
C TYR A 135 34.69 10.76 4.98
N ILE A 136 35.41 11.86 4.73
CA ILE A 136 36.89 11.92 4.76
C ILE A 136 37.35 12.20 6.20
N THR A 137 38.05 11.25 6.80
CA THR A 137 38.62 11.41 8.13
C THR A 137 39.89 10.54 8.29
N PRO A 138 40.94 11.04 8.97
CA PRO A 138 42.12 10.24 9.28
C PRO A 138 41.83 9.12 10.29
N SER A 139 40.69 9.17 11.00
CA SER A 139 40.29 8.14 11.97
C SER A 139 39.76 6.86 11.33
N ARG A 140 39.57 6.82 10.01
CA ARG A 140 39.15 5.60 9.31
C ARG A 140 40.37 4.71 9.08
N ASP A 141 40.40 3.57 9.76
CA ASP A 141 41.46 2.57 9.57
C ASP A 141 41.30 1.87 8.22
N LYS A 142 42.41 1.60 7.53
CA LYS A 142 42.44 0.92 6.22
C LYS A 142 43.39 -0.29 6.22
N THR A 143 43.96 -0.63 7.37
CA THR A 143 45.12 -1.53 7.48
C THR A 143 44.93 -2.65 8.48
N HIS A 144 44.02 -2.50 9.45
CA HIS A 144 43.78 -3.51 10.47
C HIS A 144 42.43 -4.20 10.29
N GLY A 145 42.35 -5.41 10.82
CA GLY A 145 41.16 -6.24 10.91
C GLY A 145 41.46 -7.41 11.85
N ARG A 146 40.42 -8.01 12.42
CA ARG A 146 40.54 -9.13 13.35
C ARG A 146 39.71 -10.30 12.84
N ILE A 147 40.21 -11.52 13.03
CA ILE A 147 39.45 -12.74 12.80
C ILE A 147 39.27 -13.43 14.15
N TYR A 148 38.02 -13.66 14.50
CA TYR A 148 37.64 -14.36 15.72
C TYR A 148 37.07 -15.73 15.38
N ARG A 149 37.28 -16.67 16.30
CA ARG A 149 36.74 -18.03 16.26
C ARG A 149 35.96 -18.25 17.55
N ILE A 150 34.65 -18.42 17.44
CA ILE A 150 33.73 -18.71 18.53
C ILE A 150 33.53 -20.22 18.59
N VAL A 151 33.80 -20.80 19.75
CA VAL A 151 33.80 -22.24 20.00
C VAL A 151 32.75 -22.59 21.05
N TYR A 152 32.05 -23.70 20.85
CA TYR A 152 31.17 -24.28 21.86
C TYR A 152 31.97 -25.22 22.77
N GLU A 153 31.83 -25.06 24.10
CA GLU A 153 32.56 -25.83 25.13
C GLU A 153 31.65 -26.71 26.00
N GLY A 154 30.42 -27.00 25.57
CA GLY A 154 29.45 -27.77 26.37
C GLY A 154 29.77 -29.26 26.51
N ASP A 155 28.99 -29.93 27.37
CA ASP A 155 29.21 -31.31 27.86
C ASP A 155 29.17 -32.40 26.75
N ASP A 156 28.60 -32.07 25.59
CA ASP A 156 28.38 -32.98 24.46
C ASP A 156 29.59 -33.08 23.50
N GLY A 157 30.67 -32.34 23.80
CA GLY A 157 31.93 -32.36 23.07
C GLY A 157 32.50 -30.95 22.89
N GLY A 158 33.71 -30.74 23.41
CA GLY A 158 34.53 -29.56 23.06
C GLY A 158 34.79 -29.49 21.54
N PRO A 159 35.48 -28.44 21.04
CA PRO A 159 35.72 -28.28 19.61
C PRO A 159 36.23 -29.57 18.99
N LEU A 160 35.66 -29.99 17.85
CA LEU A 160 36.33 -30.96 16.98
C LEU A 160 37.77 -30.47 16.79
N GLU A 161 38.73 -31.39 16.95
CA GLU A 161 40.12 -31.09 16.66
C GLU A 161 40.23 -30.44 15.29
N ARG A 162 41.19 -29.53 15.12
CA ARG A 162 41.45 -28.89 13.82
C ARG A 162 41.46 -29.96 12.73
N ILE A 163 40.46 -29.93 11.85
CA ILE A 163 40.35 -30.85 10.73
C ILE A 163 41.37 -30.42 9.68
N ASP A 164 42.54 -31.07 9.67
CA ASP A 164 43.58 -30.90 8.64
C ASP A 164 43.26 -31.79 7.44
N ARG A 165 42.12 -31.50 6.79
CA ARG A 165 41.62 -32.24 5.63
C ARG A 165 41.88 -31.44 4.36
N ASN A 166 42.62 -32.04 3.43
CA ASN A 166 42.80 -31.52 2.08
C ASN A 166 41.96 -32.37 1.09
N LEU A 167 40.99 -31.75 0.41
CA LEU A 167 40.15 -32.44 -0.59
C LEU A 167 40.74 -32.41 -2.01
N GLU A 168 41.84 -31.72 -2.25
CA GLU A 168 42.44 -31.63 -3.59
C GLU A 168 42.97 -33.00 -4.05
N GLU A 169 43.63 -33.73 -3.14
CA GLU A 169 44.35 -34.97 -3.45
C GLU A 169 43.54 -36.26 -3.21
N VAL A 170 42.32 -36.16 -2.66
CA VAL A 170 41.49 -37.35 -2.37
C VAL A 170 40.80 -37.90 -3.63
N THR A 171 40.50 -39.19 -3.63
CA THR A 171 39.84 -39.90 -4.73
C THR A 171 38.36 -39.51 -4.87
N SER A 172 37.77 -39.70 -6.06
CA SER A 172 36.33 -39.42 -6.27
C SER A 172 35.43 -40.25 -5.33
N LYS A 173 35.84 -41.47 -4.98
CA LYS A 173 35.12 -42.29 -4.00
C LYS A 173 35.12 -41.65 -2.61
N GLU A 174 36.27 -41.16 -2.14
CA GLU A 174 36.37 -40.45 -0.86
C GLU A 174 35.57 -39.13 -0.89
N LEU A 175 35.46 -38.46 -2.04
CA LEU A 175 34.58 -37.30 -2.19
C LEU A 175 33.10 -37.68 -2.05
N VAL A 176 32.65 -38.83 -2.59
CA VAL A 176 31.28 -39.31 -2.38
C VAL A 176 31.01 -39.55 -0.89
N GLU A 177 31.95 -40.17 -0.18
CA GLU A 177 31.86 -40.36 1.28
C GLU A 177 31.81 -39.01 2.02
N THR A 178 32.44 -37.97 1.47
CA THR A 178 32.41 -36.61 2.04
C THR A 178 31.05 -35.91 1.88
N LEU A 179 30.17 -36.39 0.99
CA LEU A 179 28.83 -35.79 0.83
C LEU A 179 27.90 -36.02 2.03
N THR A 180 28.24 -36.96 2.92
CA THR A 180 27.50 -37.21 4.16
C THR A 180 28.06 -36.46 5.37
N ASP A 181 29.09 -35.63 5.16
CA ASP A 181 29.76 -34.90 6.24
C ASP A 181 28.80 -33.97 7.00
N SER A 182 28.98 -33.84 8.31
CA SER A 182 28.11 -33.02 9.17
C SER A 182 28.23 -31.52 8.89
N ASN A 183 29.30 -31.07 8.21
CA ASN A 183 29.57 -29.68 7.87
C ASN A 183 29.31 -29.38 6.38
N LEU A 184 28.42 -28.42 6.11
CA LEU A 184 28.07 -28.01 4.74
C LEU A 184 29.28 -27.58 3.91
N LEU A 185 30.30 -26.95 4.52
CA LEU A 185 31.50 -26.53 3.81
C LEU A 185 32.15 -27.70 3.07
N TRP A 186 32.35 -28.84 3.78
CA TRP A 186 32.99 -30.01 3.19
C TRP A 186 32.13 -30.65 2.12
N ARG A 187 30.82 -30.74 2.34
CA ARG A 187 29.87 -31.28 1.35
C ARG A 187 29.86 -30.47 0.06
N MET A 188 29.83 -29.13 0.16
CA MET A 188 29.84 -28.23 -1.00
C MET A 188 31.14 -28.35 -1.81
N HIS A 189 32.30 -28.45 -1.13
CA HIS A 189 33.58 -28.64 -1.81
C HIS A 189 33.68 -30.02 -2.48
N ALA A 190 33.20 -31.07 -1.81
CA ALA A 190 33.19 -32.41 -2.38
C ALA A 190 32.27 -32.51 -3.59
N GLN A 191 31.06 -31.96 -3.52
CA GLN A 191 30.14 -31.87 -4.66
C GLN A 191 30.78 -31.10 -5.83
N ARG A 192 31.36 -29.91 -5.57
CA ARG A 192 32.04 -29.13 -6.62
C ARG A 192 33.13 -29.95 -7.30
N LEU A 193 34.02 -30.56 -6.52
CA LEU A 193 35.15 -31.35 -7.05
C LEU A 193 34.67 -32.59 -7.82
N LEU A 194 33.61 -33.26 -7.39
CA LEU A 194 33.01 -34.39 -8.12
C LEU A 194 32.50 -33.95 -9.51
N VAL A 195 31.80 -32.81 -9.57
CA VAL A 195 31.27 -32.27 -10.84
C VAL A 195 32.40 -31.78 -11.73
N GLU A 196 33.37 -31.03 -11.20
CA GLU A 196 34.55 -30.54 -11.95
C GLU A 196 35.38 -31.68 -12.53
N ARG A 197 35.49 -32.81 -11.82
CA ARG A 197 36.20 -34.00 -12.30
C ARG A 197 35.45 -34.76 -13.40
N GLY A 198 34.12 -34.68 -13.44
CA GLY A 198 33.30 -35.38 -14.43
C GLY A 198 33.46 -36.91 -14.39
N ASP A 199 33.70 -37.48 -13.21
CA ASP A 199 33.99 -38.91 -13.05
C ASP A 199 32.71 -39.74 -12.92
N ASP A 200 32.19 -40.24 -14.04
CA ASP A 200 30.97 -41.06 -14.08
C ASP A 200 31.06 -42.36 -13.28
N SER A 201 32.26 -42.81 -12.90
CA SER A 201 32.43 -44.05 -12.12
C SER A 201 31.80 -43.98 -10.72
N VAL A 202 31.53 -42.77 -10.21
CA VAL A 202 30.89 -42.56 -8.91
C VAL A 202 29.36 -42.63 -8.94
N ILE A 203 28.72 -42.63 -10.13
CA ILE A 203 27.25 -42.62 -10.26
C ILE A 203 26.59 -43.72 -9.42
N PRO A 204 27.02 -45.01 -9.47
CA PRO A 204 26.39 -46.06 -8.66
C PRO A 204 26.47 -45.80 -7.15
N ALA A 205 27.55 -45.16 -6.67
CA ALA A 205 27.71 -44.82 -5.26
C ALA A 205 26.81 -43.63 -4.87
N LEU A 206 26.66 -42.64 -5.75
CA LEU A 206 25.72 -41.53 -5.56
C LEU A 206 24.27 -42.00 -5.54
N MET A 207 23.88 -42.92 -6.44
CA MET A 207 22.54 -43.51 -6.44
C MET A 207 22.24 -44.20 -5.10
N LYS A 208 23.22 -44.94 -4.56
CA LYS A 208 23.07 -45.59 -3.25
C LYS A 208 22.86 -44.59 -2.10
N LEU A 209 23.43 -43.39 -2.17
CA LEU A 209 23.18 -42.35 -1.16
C LEU A 209 21.74 -41.82 -1.24
N VAL A 210 21.14 -41.76 -2.44
CA VAL A 210 19.74 -41.35 -2.63
C VAL A 210 18.76 -42.44 -2.19
N GLU A 211 19.13 -43.71 -2.33
CA GLU A 211 18.36 -44.87 -1.84
C GLU A 211 18.42 -45.06 -0.32
N ASP A 212 19.32 -44.38 0.38
CA ASP A 212 19.36 -44.41 1.84
C ASP A 212 18.22 -43.58 2.42
N HIS A 213 17.30 -44.22 3.14
CA HIS A 213 16.13 -43.56 3.75
C HIS A 213 16.41 -43.06 5.17
N SER A 214 17.65 -43.16 5.66
CA SER A 214 18.01 -42.63 6.98
C SER A 214 17.89 -41.10 7.01
N VAL A 215 17.56 -40.56 8.19
CA VAL A 215 17.52 -39.12 8.45
C VAL A 215 18.25 -38.83 9.75
N ASP A 216 18.85 -37.65 9.84
CA ASP A 216 19.49 -37.16 11.06
C ASP A 216 18.44 -36.70 12.10
N GLU A 217 18.91 -36.22 13.25
CA GLU A 217 18.05 -35.82 14.37
C GLU A 217 17.11 -34.66 14.06
N VAL A 218 17.36 -33.90 12.99
CA VAL A 218 16.49 -32.82 12.50
C VAL A 218 15.75 -33.21 11.21
N GLY A 219 15.69 -34.50 10.90
CA GLY A 219 14.93 -35.06 9.77
C GLY A 219 15.60 -34.89 8.41
N LEU A 220 16.90 -34.57 8.35
CA LEU A 220 17.62 -34.35 7.10
C LEU A 220 18.42 -35.56 6.65
N ASN A 221 18.41 -35.81 5.34
CA ASN A 221 19.40 -36.67 4.68
C ASN A 221 20.28 -35.82 3.76
N VAL A 222 21.33 -35.21 4.33
CA VAL A 222 22.24 -34.33 3.57
C VAL A 222 23.00 -35.08 2.48
N GLY A 223 23.31 -36.36 2.70
CA GLY A 223 23.98 -37.21 1.72
C GLY A 223 23.16 -37.38 0.44
N ALA A 224 21.88 -37.75 0.58
CA ALA A 224 20.95 -37.88 -0.53
C ALA A 224 20.73 -36.55 -1.26
N ILE A 225 20.59 -35.44 -0.53
CA ILE A 225 20.42 -34.09 -1.11
C ILE A 225 21.62 -33.73 -2.00
N HIS A 226 22.85 -33.87 -1.48
CA HIS A 226 24.05 -33.56 -2.25
C HIS A 226 24.31 -34.58 -3.37
N ALA A 227 23.95 -35.84 -3.19
CA ALA A 227 24.05 -36.86 -4.23
C ALA A 227 23.14 -36.54 -5.43
N LEU A 228 21.89 -36.12 -5.21
CA LEU A 228 20.98 -35.69 -6.28
C LEU A 228 21.57 -34.53 -7.09
N ARG A 229 22.11 -33.51 -6.41
CA ARG A 229 22.73 -32.35 -7.07
C ARG A 229 24.04 -32.68 -7.78
N THR A 230 24.80 -33.62 -7.25
CA THR A 230 26.01 -34.12 -7.91
C THR A 230 25.64 -34.89 -9.18
N LEU A 231 24.63 -35.77 -9.12
CA LEU A 231 24.10 -36.50 -10.28
C LEU A 231 23.58 -35.54 -11.35
N GLU A 232 22.88 -34.46 -10.96
CA GLU A 232 22.46 -33.38 -11.85
C GLU A 232 23.68 -32.72 -12.53
N GLY A 233 24.68 -32.31 -11.75
CA GLY A 233 25.89 -31.67 -12.27
C GLY A 233 26.73 -32.55 -13.22
N LEU A 234 26.70 -33.87 -13.02
CA LEU A 234 27.30 -34.86 -13.93
C LEU A 234 26.43 -35.14 -15.17
N GLY A 235 25.20 -34.60 -15.21
CA GLY A 235 24.23 -34.85 -16.27
C GLY A 235 23.72 -36.29 -16.29
N ALA A 236 23.67 -36.97 -15.14
CA ALA A 236 23.36 -38.41 -15.06
C ALA A 236 21.89 -38.76 -15.41
N PHE A 237 20.96 -37.81 -15.35
CA PHE A 237 19.53 -38.04 -15.60
C PHE A 237 19.18 -38.15 -17.10
N LYS A 238 19.75 -39.16 -17.79
CA LYS A 238 19.56 -39.43 -19.23
C LYS A 238 18.47 -40.50 -19.53
N GLY A 239 17.73 -40.94 -18.52
CA GLY A 239 16.72 -42.01 -18.61
C GLY A 239 17.23 -43.37 -18.13
N GLY A 240 16.33 -44.35 -17.91
CA GLY A 240 16.71 -45.66 -17.37
C GLY A 240 16.59 -45.75 -15.85
N LYS A 241 17.56 -46.39 -15.17
CA LYS A 241 17.54 -46.59 -13.71
C LYS A 241 17.61 -45.28 -12.93
N GLU A 242 18.24 -44.27 -13.53
CA GLU A 242 18.40 -42.92 -13.01
C GLU A 242 17.04 -42.18 -12.96
N ALA A 243 16.10 -42.51 -13.84
CA ALA A 243 14.73 -42.00 -13.78
C ALA A 243 13.90 -42.71 -12.69
N ASP A 244 14.14 -44.00 -12.44
CA ASP A 244 13.50 -44.72 -11.34
C ASP A 244 14.00 -44.25 -9.97
N LEU A 245 15.27 -43.82 -9.88
CA LEU A 245 15.84 -43.20 -8.68
C LEU A 245 15.07 -41.95 -8.26
N LEU A 246 14.63 -41.11 -9.21
CA LEU A 246 13.87 -39.91 -8.88
C LEU A 246 12.51 -40.22 -8.26
N LYS A 247 11.88 -41.35 -8.63
CA LYS A 247 10.65 -41.80 -7.96
C LYS A 247 10.90 -42.19 -6.50
N ILE A 248 12.04 -42.83 -6.23
CA ILE A 248 12.48 -43.15 -4.85
C ILE A 248 12.69 -41.84 -4.09
N ALA A 249 13.41 -40.89 -4.67
CA ALA A 249 13.70 -39.60 -4.05
C ALA A 249 12.44 -38.76 -3.78
N LEU A 250 11.44 -38.80 -4.67
CA LEU A 250 10.15 -38.13 -4.47
C LEU A 250 9.32 -38.73 -3.33
N ALA A 251 9.57 -39.98 -2.95
CA ALA A 251 8.91 -40.66 -1.83
C ALA A 251 9.79 -40.73 -0.56
N HIS A 252 10.93 -40.05 -0.56
CA HIS A 252 11.92 -40.12 0.52
C HIS A 252 11.38 -39.47 1.83
N PRO A 253 11.68 -40.01 3.03
CA PRO A 253 11.19 -39.48 4.30
C PRO A 253 11.63 -38.02 4.60
N CYS A 254 12.87 -37.65 4.24
CA CYS A 254 13.35 -36.27 4.34
C CYS A 254 12.67 -35.34 3.31
N PRO A 255 11.94 -34.28 3.72
CA PRO A 255 11.33 -33.32 2.81
C PRO A 255 12.36 -32.60 1.92
N GLY A 256 13.54 -32.30 2.46
CA GLY A 256 14.65 -31.73 1.69
C GLY A 256 15.09 -32.60 0.49
N VAL A 257 15.01 -33.94 0.59
CA VAL A 257 15.30 -34.83 -0.53
C VAL A 257 14.20 -34.76 -1.58
N ARG A 258 12.92 -34.81 -1.16
CA ARG A 258 11.77 -34.67 -2.06
C ARG A 258 11.82 -33.33 -2.82
N GLN A 259 12.12 -32.25 -2.11
CA GLN A 259 12.28 -30.91 -2.69
C GLN A 259 13.40 -30.85 -3.72
N ASN A 260 14.57 -31.45 -3.44
CA ASN A 260 15.68 -31.49 -4.39
C ASN A 260 15.39 -32.42 -5.57
N ALA A 261 14.68 -33.53 -5.37
CA ALA A 261 14.25 -34.41 -6.45
C ALA A 261 13.38 -33.65 -7.47
N LEU A 262 12.44 -32.84 -6.99
CA LEU A 262 11.58 -32.01 -7.84
C LEU A 262 12.38 -31.01 -8.68
N GLN A 263 13.45 -30.44 -8.14
CA GLN A 263 14.27 -29.45 -8.82
C GLN A 263 15.23 -30.03 -9.88
N VAL A 264 15.50 -31.33 -9.85
CA VAL A 264 16.40 -32.00 -10.80
C VAL A 264 15.66 -32.87 -11.82
N LEU A 265 14.32 -32.92 -11.76
CA LEU A 265 13.51 -33.67 -12.72
C LEU A 265 13.70 -33.11 -14.14
N PRO A 266 13.95 -33.96 -15.15
CA PRO A 266 14.04 -33.50 -16.53
C PRO A 266 12.68 -33.03 -17.04
N SER A 267 12.63 -31.99 -17.87
CA SER A 267 11.38 -31.43 -18.42
C SER A 267 10.75 -32.39 -19.46
N THR A 268 9.95 -33.36 -18.99
CA THR A 268 9.32 -34.41 -19.82
C THR A 268 7.93 -34.78 -19.29
N ASP A 269 7.08 -35.36 -20.14
CA ASP A 269 5.75 -35.87 -19.72
C ASP A 269 5.85 -36.95 -18.63
N VAL A 270 6.92 -37.75 -18.65
CA VAL A 270 7.18 -38.76 -17.62
C VAL A 270 7.42 -38.11 -16.26
N SER A 271 8.13 -36.98 -16.22
CA SER A 271 8.36 -36.22 -15.00
C SER A 271 7.10 -35.54 -14.49
N VAL A 272 6.25 -35.04 -15.40
CA VAL A 272 4.91 -34.55 -15.03
C VAL A 272 4.13 -35.64 -14.31
N GLU A 273 4.03 -36.84 -14.91
CA GLU A 273 3.32 -37.95 -14.28
C GLU A 273 3.97 -38.42 -12.97
N ALA A 274 5.30 -38.34 -12.84
CA ALA A 274 5.98 -38.62 -11.59
C ALA A 274 5.58 -37.64 -10.47
N ILE A 275 5.52 -36.33 -10.74
CA ILE A 275 5.06 -35.32 -9.78
C ILE A 275 3.59 -35.56 -9.40
N LEU A 276 2.73 -35.85 -10.38
CA LEU A 276 1.30 -36.06 -10.15
C LEU A 276 0.98 -37.36 -9.39
N SER A 277 1.89 -38.34 -9.39
CA SER A 277 1.68 -39.64 -8.73
C SER A 277 2.49 -39.81 -7.44
N SER A 278 3.47 -38.95 -7.15
CA SER A 278 4.28 -39.02 -5.93
C SER A 278 3.56 -38.52 -4.68
N GLY A 279 2.46 -37.78 -4.84
CA GLY A 279 1.81 -37.05 -3.73
C GLY A 279 2.52 -35.75 -3.37
N SER A 280 3.51 -35.30 -4.14
CA SER A 280 4.28 -34.07 -3.85
C SER A 280 3.43 -32.79 -3.86
N LEU A 281 2.30 -32.81 -4.56
CA LEU A 281 1.33 -31.70 -4.56
C LEU A 281 0.45 -31.67 -3.31
N GLN A 282 0.37 -32.78 -2.57
CA GLN A 282 -0.36 -32.95 -1.31
C GLN A 282 0.60 -33.23 -0.15
N ASP A 283 1.88 -32.90 -0.34
CA ASP A 283 2.93 -33.16 0.64
C ASP A 283 2.64 -32.42 1.96
N GLU A 284 2.97 -33.04 3.10
CA GLU A 284 2.82 -32.40 4.41
C GLU A 284 3.65 -31.11 4.51
N ASP A 285 4.81 -31.07 3.84
CA ASP A 285 5.70 -29.92 3.84
C ASP A 285 5.34 -28.95 2.69
N ALA A 286 4.93 -27.75 3.06
CA ALA A 286 4.56 -26.69 2.12
C ALA A 286 5.72 -26.25 1.20
N LEU A 287 7.00 -26.42 1.60
CA LEU A 287 8.14 -26.18 0.71
C LEU A 287 8.23 -27.23 -0.40
N VAL A 288 7.80 -28.48 -0.13
CA VAL A 288 7.72 -29.54 -1.14
C VAL A 288 6.56 -29.26 -2.08
N ARG A 289 5.37 -28.88 -1.57
CA ARG A 289 4.23 -28.46 -2.40
C ARG A 289 4.59 -27.31 -3.33
N LYS A 290 5.23 -26.26 -2.79
CA LYS A 290 5.75 -25.12 -3.59
C LYS A 290 6.76 -25.58 -4.65
N ALA A 291 7.72 -26.43 -4.30
CA ALA A 291 8.70 -26.94 -5.24
C ALA A 291 8.05 -27.78 -6.36
N ALA A 292 6.98 -28.52 -6.06
CA ALA A 292 6.25 -29.30 -7.05
C ALA A 292 5.51 -28.41 -8.05
N LEU A 293 4.90 -27.32 -7.57
CA LEU A 293 4.28 -26.30 -8.42
C LEU A 293 5.31 -25.61 -9.32
N LEU A 294 6.45 -25.18 -8.76
CA LEU A 294 7.54 -24.57 -9.54
C LEU A 294 8.11 -25.54 -10.57
N ALA A 295 8.28 -26.82 -10.22
CA ALA A 295 8.70 -27.84 -11.17
C ALA A 295 7.69 -27.99 -12.31
N LEU A 296 6.38 -28.05 -12.02
CA LEU A 296 5.33 -28.09 -13.05
C LEU A 296 5.35 -26.86 -13.97
N ALA A 297 5.65 -25.66 -13.44
CA ALA A 297 5.76 -24.45 -14.25
C ALA A 297 6.81 -24.55 -15.37
N ASP A 298 7.87 -25.34 -15.18
CA ASP A 298 8.94 -25.58 -16.15
C ASP A 298 8.74 -26.86 -17.00
N MET A 299 7.63 -27.58 -16.82
CA MET A 299 7.35 -28.87 -17.48
C MET A 299 6.50 -28.71 -18.76
N PRO A 300 6.40 -29.75 -19.62
CA PRO A 300 5.44 -29.75 -20.73
C PRO A 300 3.99 -29.58 -20.25
N ALA A 301 3.18 -28.88 -21.04
CA ALA A 301 1.78 -28.64 -20.71
C ALA A 301 0.99 -29.96 -20.61
N SER A 302 0.17 -30.07 -19.58
CA SER A 302 -0.61 -31.27 -19.24
C SER A 302 -1.95 -30.85 -18.67
N LYS A 303 -3.04 -31.41 -19.21
CA LYS A 303 -4.40 -31.16 -18.74
C LYS A 303 -4.59 -31.61 -17.29
N ARG A 304 -4.10 -32.82 -16.98
CA ARG A 304 -4.19 -33.41 -15.64
C ARG A 304 -3.42 -32.59 -14.61
N ALA A 305 -2.26 -32.04 -14.98
CA ALA A 305 -1.52 -31.14 -14.10
C ALA A 305 -2.31 -29.86 -13.81
N GLY A 306 -2.91 -29.25 -14.83
CA GLY A 306 -3.79 -28.08 -14.65
C GLY A 306 -4.97 -28.35 -13.72
N GLU A 307 -5.63 -29.51 -13.88
CA GLU A 307 -6.71 -29.96 -12.99
C GLU A 307 -6.21 -30.08 -11.52
N LYS A 308 -5.05 -30.70 -11.29
CA LYS A 308 -4.46 -30.82 -9.95
C LYS A 308 -4.02 -29.49 -9.34
N ILE A 309 -3.54 -28.55 -10.15
CA ILE A 309 -3.18 -27.21 -9.67
C ILE A 309 -4.43 -26.46 -9.20
N TYR A 310 -5.55 -26.60 -9.90
CA TYR A 310 -6.84 -26.03 -9.45
C TYR A 310 -7.30 -26.64 -8.12
N GLU A 311 -7.24 -27.97 -7.97
CA GLU A 311 -7.57 -28.65 -6.70
C GLU A 311 -6.71 -28.16 -5.52
N ILE A 312 -5.43 -27.84 -5.74
CA ILE A 312 -4.54 -27.34 -4.68
C ILE A 312 -4.99 -25.96 -4.19
N LEU A 313 -5.40 -25.07 -5.10
CA LEU A 313 -5.87 -23.73 -4.77
C LEU A 313 -7.24 -23.70 -4.09
N GLN A 314 -7.99 -24.81 -4.14
CA GLN A 314 -9.23 -24.99 -3.38
C GLN A 314 -8.98 -25.26 -1.90
N THR A 315 -7.74 -25.57 -1.50
CA THR A 315 -7.39 -25.80 -0.09
C THR A 315 -7.05 -24.46 0.55
N GLU A 316 -7.77 -24.08 1.61
CA GLU A 316 -7.61 -22.81 2.35
C GLU A 316 -6.16 -22.56 2.77
N ASP A 317 -5.51 -23.52 3.44
CA ASP A 317 -4.09 -23.43 3.84
C ASP A 317 -3.14 -23.10 2.66
N ASN A 318 -3.46 -23.55 1.45
CA ASN A 318 -2.65 -23.27 0.27
C ASN A 318 -3.01 -21.93 -0.39
N ALA A 319 -4.28 -21.53 -0.31
CA ALA A 319 -4.78 -20.26 -0.84
C ALA A 319 -4.26 -19.07 -0.02
N GLU A 320 -4.14 -19.24 1.30
CA GLU A 320 -3.63 -18.23 2.23
C GLU A 320 -2.12 -18.27 2.42
N ASP A 321 -1.45 -19.34 1.97
CA ASP A 321 0.00 -19.44 2.06
C ASP A 321 0.69 -18.33 1.24
N ARG A 322 1.82 -17.86 1.75
CA ARG A 322 2.53 -16.71 1.19
C ARG A 322 3.05 -16.91 -0.25
N TRP A 323 3.48 -18.11 -0.63
CA TRP A 323 4.08 -18.35 -1.97
C TRP A 323 3.39 -19.42 -2.79
N ILE A 324 2.61 -20.32 -2.19
CA ILE A 324 1.91 -21.38 -2.92
C ILE A 324 0.96 -20.80 -3.99
N PRO A 325 0.15 -19.75 -3.75
CA PRO A 325 -0.69 -19.15 -4.79
C PRO A 325 0.12 -18.63 -5.97
N GLY A 326 1.23 -17.93 -5.70
CA GLY A 326 2.12 -17.44 -6.76
C GLY A 326 2.76 -18.56 -7.57
N ALA A 327 3.24 -19.62 -6.91
CA ALA A 327 3.79 -20.80 -7.58
C ALA A 327 2.72 -21.56 -8.39
N ALA A 328 1.50 -21.66 -7.85
CA ALA A 328 0.36 -22.27 -8.51
C ALA A 328 -0.07 -21.47 -9.74
N ILE A 329 -0.08 -20.14 -9.70
CA ILE A 329 -0.35 -19.28 -10.86
C ILE A 329 0.71 -19.51 -11.95
N ALA A 330 1.99 -19.58 -11.59
CA ALA A 330 3.06 -19.86 -12.55
C ALA A 330 2.89 -21.23 -13.22
N ALA A 331 2.55 -22.26 -12.45
CA ALA A 331 2.25 -23.59 -12.96
C ALA A 331 0.98 -23.60 -13.81
N ALA A 332 -0.11 -22.99 -13.33
CA ALA A 332 -1.39 -22.93 -14.00
C ALA A 332 -1.30 -22.21 -15.34
N ALA A 333 -0.51 -21.14 -15.46
CA ALA A 333 -0.25 -20.47 -16.72
C ALA A 333 0.37 -21.41 -17.76
N ARG A 334 1.27 -22.31 -17.33
CA ARG A 334 1.84 -23.36 -18.20
C ARG A 334 0.83 -24.47 -18.54
N HIS A 335 -0.08 -24.76 -17.61
CA HIS A 335 -1.08 -25.84 -17.68
C HIS A 335 -2.53 -25.33 -17.88
N ASP A 336 -2.67 -24.18 -18.55
CA ASP A 336 -3.88 -23.35 -18.54
C ASP A 336 -5.15 -24.06 -19.02
N ASN A 337 -5.08 -24.85 -20.09
CA ASN A 337 -6.22 -25.59 -20.62
C ASN A 337 -6.84 -26.55 -19.59
N GLY A 338 -6.01 -27.21 -18.77
CA GLY A 338 -6.49 -28.11 -17.71
C GLY A 338 -7.04 -27.33 -16.53
N PHE A 339 -6.32 -26.28 -16.13
CA PHE A 339 -6.69 -25.41 -15.02
C PHE A 339 -8.04 -24.72 -15.25
N LEU A 340 -8.21 -24.02 -16.38
CA LEU A 340 -9.44 -23.30 -16.71
C LEU A 340 -10.63 -24.24 -16.91
N ALA A 341 -10.40 -25.43 -17.48
CA ALA A 341 -11.47 -26.43 -17.64
C ALA A 341 -11.97 -26.95 -16.29
N ALA A 342 -11.05 -27.21 -15.34
CA ALA A 342 -11.37 -27.59 -13.96
C ALA A 342 -12.05 -26.43 -13.21
N ALA A 343 -11.56 -25.20 -13.39
CA ALA A 343 -12.11 -24.01 -12.78
C ALA A 343 -13.59 -23.80 -13.14
N LEU A 344 -13.90 -23.84 -14.43
CA LEU A 344 -15.29 -23.77 -14.91
C LEU A 344 -16.15 -24.95 -14.44
N ALA A 345 -15.58 -26.12 -14.16
CA ALA A 345 -16.32 -27.30 -13.70
C ALA A 345 -16.65 -27.21 -12.20
N GLY A 346 -15.72 -26.71 -11.39
CA GLY A 346 -15.95 -26.49 -9.96
C GLY A 346 -17.05 -25.46 -9.68
N GLN A 347 -17.26 -24.50 -10.60
CA GLN A 347 -18.32 -23.49 -10.47
C GLN A 347 -19.73 -24.03 -10.72
N THR A 348 -19.88 -24.98 -11.65
CA THR A 348 -21.18 -25.58 -11.96
C THR A 348 -21.75 -26.38 -10.78
N ASP A 349 -20.91 -27.00 -9.95
CA ASP A 349 -21.35 -27.78 -8.79
C ASP A 349 -21.81 -26.89 -7.62
N LEU A 350 -21.28 -25.65 -7.50
CA LEU A 350 -21.68 -24.69 -6.46
C LEU A 350 -23.03 -24.02 -6.74
N SER A 351 -23.45 -23.96 -8.01
CA SER A 351 -24.71 -23.34 -8.43
C SER A 351 -25.97 -24.10 -7.94
N GLU A 352 -25.84 -25.38 -7.53
CA GLU A 352 -26.93 -26.14 -6.90
C GLU A 352 -27.04 -25.89 -5.37
N GLU A 353 -26.03 -25.30 -4.73
CA GLU A 353 -26.02 -25.01 -3.29
C GLU A 353 -26.19 -23.51 -2.95
N ALA A 354 -26.00 -22.61 -3.92
CA ALA A 354 -25.96 -21.15 -3.71
C ALA A 354 -27.31 -20.41 -3.81
N GLU A 355 -28.45 -21.05 -3.52
CA GLU A 355 -29.72 -20.33 -3.28
C GLU A 355 -29.86 -19.90 -1.81
N THR A 356 -28.90 -19.14 -1.28
CA THR A 356 -29.11 -18.19 -0.14
C THR A 356 -27.80 -17.47 0.17
N GLU A 357 -27.41 -16.46 -0.62
CA GLU A 357 -26.49 -15.44 -0.08
C GLU A 357 -27.31 -14.47 0.76
N SER A 358 -27.16 -14.63 2.08
CA SER A 358 -27.59 -13.66 3.08
C SER A 358 -26.71 -12.40 3.01
N PRO A 359 -27.24 -11.21 3.33
CA PRO A 359 -26.46 -9.98 3.41
C PRO A 359 -25.25 -10.15 4.35
N PRO A 360 -24.16 -9.37 4.15
CA PRO A 360 -22.94 -9.49 4.94
C PRO A 360 -23.27 -9.48 6.43
N GLU A 361 -22.78 -10.50 7.15
CA GLU A 361 -23.07 -10.66 8.57
C GLU A 361 -22.41 -9.53 9.36
N ASN A 362 -23.22 -8.73 10.05
CA ASN A 362 -22.72 -7.75 11.01
C ASN A 362 -22.25 -8.48 12.27
N LEU A 363 -20.95 -8.36 12.58
CA LEU A 363 -20.36 -9.01 13.75
C LEU A 363 -20.68 -8.31 15.08
N ILE A 364 -21.24 -7.11 15.05
CA ILE A 364 -21.73 -6.43 16.25
C ILE A 364 -23.09 -7.02 16.64
N ALA A 365 -23.13 -7.69 17.79
CA ALA A 365 -24.38 -8.17 18.37
C ALA A 365 -25.24 -6.98 18.87
N ASP A 366 -26.54 -7.02 18.55
CA ASP A 366 -27.52 -5.98 18.88
C ASP A 366 -27.06 -4.56 18.48
N PRO A 367 -26.81 -4.33 17.18
CA PRO A 367 -26.15 -3.11 16.69
C PRO A 367 -26.96 -1.82 16.89
N SER A 368 -28.28 -1.94 17.05
CA SER A 368 -29.21 -0.86 17.34
C SER A 368 -29.71 -0.87 18.79
N PHE A 369 -29.15 -1.73 19.64
CA PHE A 369 -29.37 -1.75 21.09
C PHE A 369 -30.80 -2.01 21.56
N GLU A 370 -31.64 -2.63 20.73
CA GLU A 370 -33.06 -2.87 21.00
C GLU A 370 -33.30 -4.01 22.02
N ALA A 371 -32.28 -4.82 22.30
CA ALA A 371 -32.37 -5.89 23.30
C ALA A 371 -32.04 -5.39 24.72
N ALA A 372 -31.70 -4.11 24.91
CA ALA A 372 -31.34 -3.54 26.19
C ALA A 372 -32.53 -3.53 27.18
N LYS A 373 -32.49 -4.42 28.17
CA LYS A 373 -33.46 -4.46 29.29
C LYS A 373 -32.85 -3.86 30.56
N SER A 374 -33.67 -3.65 31.58
CA SER A 374 -33.37 -2.99 32.87
C SER A 374 -32.26 -3.62 33.74
N GLY A 375 -31.39 -4.47 33.17
CA GLY A 375 -30.25 -5.12 33.81
C GLY A 375 -28.92 -4.99 33.05
N GLY A 376 -28.84 -4.16 31.99
CA GLY A 376 -27.59 -3.84 31.28
C GLY A 376 -27.55 -4.29 29.81
N LEU A 377 -26.59 -3.75 29.06
CA LEU A 377 -26.30 -4.11 27.66
C LEU A 377 -25.51 -5.42 27.60
N VAL A 378 -25.90 -6.33 26.71
CA VAL A 378 -25.20 -7.60 26.52
C VAL A 378 -23.95 -7.35 25.67
N GLY A 379 -22.78 -7.71 26.19
CA GLY A 379 -21.50 -7.63 25.45
C GLY A 379 -20.79 -6.27 25.50
N TRP A 380 -21.45 -5.21 25.98
CA TRP A 380 -20.87 -3.87 26.08
C TRP A 380 -20.49 -3.52 27.53
N LYS A 381 -19.35 -2.84 27.71
CA LYS A 381 -18.91 -2.30 29.00
C LYS A 381 -18.65 -0.80 28.93
N GLU A 382 -18.93 -0.11 30.03
CA GLU A 382 -18.62 1.30 30.23
C GLU A 382 -17.14 1.45 30.61
N VAL A 383 -16.42 2.34 29.93
CA VAL A 383 -15.01 2.62 30.20
C VAL A 383 -14.81 4.12 30.32
N THR A 384 -14.26 4.59 31.45
CA THR A 384 -13.84 6.00 31.62
C THR A 384 -12.33 6.04 31.78
N TYR A 385 -11.64 6.64 30.80
CA TYR A 385 -10.19 6.80 30.80
C TYR A 385 -9.76 8.03 31.59
N SER A 386 -10.51 9.13 31.49
CA SER A 386 -10.30 10.33 32.31
C SER A 386 -11.58 11.14 32.51
N GLY A 387 -11.65 11.95 33.56
CA GLY A 387 -12.82 12.77 33.86
C GLY A 387 -13.99 11.97 34.44
N ALA A 388 -15.22 12.43 34.21
CA ALA A 388 -16.44 11.78 34.71
C ALA A 388 -17.56 11.83 33.67
N ALA A 389 -18.08 10.66 33.28
CA ALA A 389 -19.17 10.51 32.33
C ALA A 389 -20.36 9.76 32.94
N GLU A 390 -21.56 10.09 32.48
CA GLU A 390 -22.78 9.34 32.72
C GLU A 390 -23.15 8.55 31.47
N PHE A 391 -23.34 7.25 31.65
CA PHE A 391 -23.69 6.29 30.61
C PHE A 391 -25.16 5.89 30.75
N SER A 392 -25.89 5.84 29.64
CA SER A 392 -27.28 5.38 29.64
C SER A 392 -27.68 4.80 28.29
N VAL A 393 -28.76 4.05 28.26
CA VAL A 393 -29.48 3.71 27.03
C VAL A 393 -30.61 4.72 26.86
N SER A 394 -30.58 5.49 25.78
CA SER A 394 -31.52 6.56 25.50
C SER A 394 -32.74 6.05 24.75
N SER A 395 -33.89 6.69 24.91
CA SER A 395 -35.05 6.48 24.03
C SER A 395 -34.98 7.32 22.75
N LEU A 396 -33.90 8.10 22.57
CA LEU A 396 -33.61 8.85 21.37
C LEU A 396 -32.79 7.96 20.43
N SER A 397 -33.42 7.40 19.42
CA SER A 397 -32.80 6.50 18.42
C SER A 397 -32.76 7.15 17.03
N ARG A 398 -31.99 6.57 16.12
CA ARG A 398 -32.07 6.85 14.68
C ARG A 398 -33.14 5.97 14.05
N ILE A 399 -33.07 4.67 14.29
CA ILE A 399 -34.02 3.65 13.89
C ILE A 399 -34.31 2.77 15.11
N GLY A 400 -35.54 2.33 15.29
CA GLY A 400 -35.93 1.56 16.48
C GLY A 400 -36.31 2.46 17.66
N SER A 401 -36.09 1.99 18.88
CA SER A 401 -36.54 2.60 20.12
C SER A 401 -35.42 2.99 21.09
N GLN A 402 -34.18 2.53 20.87
CA GLN A 402 -33.06 2.71 21.80
C GLN A 402 -31.76 3.15 21.11
N SER A 403 -30.85 3.77 21.86
CA SER A 403 -29.46 4.05 21.43
C SER A 403 -28.53 4.15 22.63
N LEU A 404 -27.21 4.05 22.42
CA LEU A 404 -26.23 4.30 23.48
C LEU A 404 -26.04 5.79 23.69
N GLN A 405 -25.96 6.24 24.94
CA GLN A 405 -25.70 7.62 25.31
C GLN A 405 -24.50 7.73 26.26
N ILE A 406 -23.69 8.78 26.03
CA ILE A 406 -22.65 9.24 26.96
C ILE A 406 -22.84 10.73 27.16
N SER A 407 -22.82 11.19 28.41
CA SER A 407 -22.86 12.63 28.71
C SER A 407 -21.86 13.02 29.79
N SER A 408 -21.34 14.25 29.72
CA SER A 408 -20.49 14.81 30.78
C SER A 408 -20.64 16.32 30.87
N ALA A 409 -20.94 16.80 32.08
CA ALA A 409 -20.99 18.25 32.36
C ALA A 409 -19.59 18.85 32.61
N HIS A 410 -18.63 18.04 33.07
CA HIS A 410 -17.33 18.52 33.55
C HIS A 410 -16.15 18.15 32.65
N GLY A 411 -16.36 17.25 31.69
CA GLY A 411 -15.32 16.76 30.80
C GLY A 411 -15.06 15.27 31.05
N ALA A 412 -15.07 14.47 30.00
CA ALA A 412 -14.68 13.07 30.08
C ALA A 412 -14.00 12.59 28.80
N ASP A 413 -13.10 11.61 28.98
CA ASP A 413 -12.64 10.69 27.95
C ASP A 413 -13.16 9.31 28.31
N ALA A 414 -14.22 8.86 27.67
CA ALA A 414 -15.04 7.74 28.09
C ALA A 414 -15.70 7.07 26.88
N GLY A 415 -16.04 5.79 26.96
CA GLY A 415 -16.65 5.08 25.84
C GLY A 415 -17.40 3.82 26.23
N TRP A 416 -18.36 3.44 25.38
CA TRP A 416 -18.93 2.09 25.38
C TRP A 416 -18.02 1.18 24.58
N TYR A 417 -17.59 0.07 25.16
CA TYR A 417 -16.60 -0.82 24.58
C TYR A 417 -17.11 -2.25 24.46
N THR A 418 -16.79 -2.93 23.36
CA THR A 418 -16.99 -4.37 23.15
C THR A 418 -15.79 -5.01 22.46
N GLU A 419 -15.60 -6.33 22.64
CA GLU A 419 -14.59 -7.11 21.92
C GLU A 419 -15.26 -8.08 20.96
N ILE A 420 -14.77 -8.13 19.74
CA ILE A 420 -15.34 -8.91 18.65
C ILE A 420 -14.26 -9.79 18.06
N GLU A 421 -14.59 -11.05 17.80
CA GLU A 421 -13.70 -11.99 17.10
C GLU A 421 -13.66 -11.64 15.61
N VAL A 422 -12.45 -11.63 15.04
CA VAL A 422 -12.22 -11.31 13.63
C VAL A 422 -11.21 -12.27 13.05
N GLU A 423 -11.24 -12.40 11.73
CA GLU A 423 -10.24 -13.17 11.00
C GLU A 423 -8.92 -12.38 10.91
N PRO A 424 -7.77 -13.05 11.09
CA PRO A 424 -6.48 -12.43 10.85
C PRO A 424 -6.31 -12.14 9.35
N ASN A 425 -5.49 -11.13 9.04
CA ASN A 425 -5.13 -10.65 7.71
C ASN A 425 -6.33 -10.32 6.82
N SER A 426 -7.41 -9.83 7.44
CA SER A 426 -8.66 -9.49 6.76
C SER A 426 -8.97 -8.00 6.91
N THR A 427 -9.76 -7.49 5.97
CA THR A 427 -10.25 -6.11 6.00
C THR A 427 -11.70 -6.07 6.48
N TYR A 428 -11.99 -5.19 7.43
CA TYR A 428 -13.33 -4.95 7.96
C TYR A 428 -13.70 -3.47 7.84
N ARG A 429 -14.98 -3.19 7.65
CA ARG A 429 -15.55 -1.84 7.68
C ARG A 429 -16.29 -1.68 9.00
N LEU A 430 -15.82 -0.72 9.80
CA LEU A 430 -16.50 -0.27 11.01
C LEU A 430 -17.31 0.98 10.66
N SER A 431 -18.63 0.93 10.83
CA SER A 431 -19.50 2.08 10.65
C SER A 431 -20.54 2.21 11.76
N GLY A 432 -21.19 3.36 11.84
CA GLY A 432 -22.27 3.61 12.78
C GLY A 432 -22.72 5.06 12.75
N TRP A 433 -23.77 5.37 13.49
CA TRP A 433 -24.37 6.69 13.51
C TRP A 433 -24.11 7.38 14.84
N ILE A 434 -23.66 8.63 14.78
CA ILE A 434 -23.39 9.46 15.96
C ILE A 434 -24.28 10.70 15.91
N LYS A 435 -24.90 11.03 17.04
CA LYS A 435 -25.57 12.31 17.25
C LYS A 435 -24.92 13.03 18.42
N THR A 436 -24.76 14.35 18.35
CA THR A 436 -24.18 15.14 19.44
C THR A 436 -25.06 16.32 19.82
N GLN A 437 -25.02 16.70 21.09
CA GLN A 437 -25.64 17.91 21.62
C GLN A 437 -24.67 18.60 22.58
N GLY A 438 -24.28 19.83 22.26
CA GLY A 438 -23.41 20.67 23.07
C GLY A 438 -22.02 20.08 23.28
N VAL A 439 -21.52 19.24 22.37
CA VAL A 439 -20.23 18.57 22.54
C VAL A 439 -19.09 19.56 22.35
N GLN A 440 -18.31 19.82 23.40
CA GLN A 440 -17.18 20.76 23.37
C GLN A 440 -15.90 20.11 23.86
N ASN A 441 -14.84 20.26 23.07
CA ASN A 441 -13.55 19.65 23.31
C ASN A 441 -12.73 20.45 24.34
N ARG A 442 -12.03 19.74 25.23
CA ARG A 442 -11.12 20.27 26.26
C ARG A 442 -9.84 19.42 26.33
N GLY A 443 -8.70 20.07 26.54
CA GLY A 443 -7.43 19.38 26.79
C GLY A 443 -7.04 18.37 25.70
N GLY A 444 -7.25 18.71 24.43
CA GLY A 444 -6.93 17.84 23.29
C GLY A 444 -8.05 16.91 22.80
N GLY A 445 -9.23 16.96 23.44
CA GLY A 445 -10.39 16.17 23.03
C GLY A 445 -10.79 16.39 21.57
N LYS A 446 -11.36 15.35 20.96
CA LYS A 446 -11.79 15.30 19.56
C LYS A 446 -13.31 15.33 19.40
N GLY A 447 -14.08 14.91 20.40
CA GLY A 447 -15.54 14.85 20.37
C GLY A 447 -16.02 13.41 20.52
N ALA A 448 -17.02 13.01 19.75
CA ALA A 448 -17.52 11.63 19.71
C ALA A 448 -17.09 10.91 18.41
N LEU A 449 -16.53 9.71 18.49
CA LEU A 449 -16.09 8.91 17.33
C LEU A 449 -16.20 7.40 17.61
N LEU A 450 -16.04 6.57 16.57
CA LEU A 450 -15.79 5.13 16.74
C LEU A 450 -14.29 4.85 16.55
N ASN A 451 -13.70 3.99 17.37
CA ASN A 451 -12.31 3.58 17.20
C ASN A 451 -12.07 2.10 17.52
N VAL A 452 -11.01 1.56 16.92
CA VAL A 452 -10.49 0.23 17.24
C VAL A 452 -9.41 0.38 18.32
N HIS A 453 -9.71 0.00 19.55
CA HIS A 453 -8.89 0.33 20.72
C HIS A 453 -7.50 -0.31 20.70
N ASN A 454 -7.40 -1.56 20.25
CA ASN A 454 -6.13 -2.28 20.11
C ASN A 454 -5.36 -1.93 18.84
N LEU A 455 -5.99 -1.24 17.88
CA LEU A 455 -5.41 -0.78 16.62
C LEU A 455 -5.73 0.71 16.42
N GLN A 456 -5.19 1.55 17.31
CA GLN A 456 -5.58 2.97 17.45
C GLN A 456 -5.42 3.84 16.19
N GLN A 457 -4.71 3.35 15.18
CA GLN A 457 -4.64 3.98 13.87
C GLN A 457 -6.01 4.03 13.18
N PHE A 458 -6.87 3.03 13.39
CA PHE A 458 -8.20 2.93 12.77
C PHE A 458 -9.26 3.58 13.65
N LYS A 459 -9.80 4.69 13.15
CA LYS A 459 -10.80 5.51 13.85
C LYS A 459 -11.59 6.32 12.83
N THR A 460 -12.85 6.59 13.15
CA THR A 460 -13.70 7.44 12.32
C THR A 460 -13.37 8.92 12.55
N GLN A 461 -13.91 9.79 11.70
CA GLN A 461 -13.95 11.21 12.01
C GLN A 461 -14.78 11.46 13.28
N ALA A 462 -14.38 12.48 14.05
CA ALA A 462 -15.05 12.85 15.28
C ALA A 462 -16.15 13.88 15.03
N VAL A 463 -17.28 13.69 15.70
CA VAL A 463 -18.45 14.57 15.69
C VAL A 463 -18.43 15.40 16.98
N ALA A 464 -18.51 16.72 16.86
CA ALA A 464 -18.55 17.66 17.97
C ALA A 464 -19.62 18.73 17.72
N GLY A 465 -19.89 19.58 18.72
CA GLY A 465 -20.96 20.58 18.67
C GLY A 465 -22.36 19.95 18.72
N ASP A 466 -23.33 20.66 18.16
CA ASP A 466 -24.68 20.14 17.92
C ASP A 466 -24.76 19.51 16.54
N SER A 467 -25.09 18.21 16.48
CA SER A 467 -25.25 17.50 15.21
C SER A 467 -26.56 16.70 15.14
N GLY A 468 -27.05 16.51 13.91
CA GLY A 468 -28.02 15.46 13.60
C GLY A 468 -27.40 14.08 13.76
N TRP A 469 -28.16 13.03 13.45
CA TRP A 469 -27.55 11.71 13.25
C TRP A 469 -26.61 11.81 12.04
N THR A 470 -25.33 11.56 12.26
CA THR A 470 -24.25 11.60 11.27
C THR A 470 -23.63 10.22 11.17
N GLU A 471 -23.59 9.66 9.97
CA GLU A 471 -22.90 8.40 9.72
C GLU A 471 -21.39 8.63 9.77
N VAL A 472 -20.68 7.71 10.41
CA VAL A 472 -19.22 7.72 10.50
C VAL A 472 -18.70 6.33 10.18
N GLU A 473 -17.57 6.24 9.49
CA GLU A 473 -16.97 4.96 9.12
C GLU A 473 -15.44 5.01 9.04
N THR A 474 -14.82 3.83 9.11
CA THR A 474 -13.39 3.59 8.89
C THR A 474 -13.18 2.14 8.44
N ASN A 475 -12.24 1.93 7.52
CA ASN A 475 -11.74 0.60 7.21
C ASN A 475 -10.62 0.24 8.18
N LEU A 476 -10.57 -1.02 8.61
CA LEU A 476 -9.51 -1.57 9.47
C LEU A 476 -8.92 -2.83 8.85
N GLU A 477 -7.60 -2.94 8.89
CA GLU A 477 -6.87 -4.14 8.55
C GLU A 477 -6.49 -4.87 9.83
N THR A 478 -6.87 -6.14 9.98
CA THR A 478 -6.66 -6.88 11.23
C THR A 478 -5.21 -7.30 11.45
N GLY A 479 -4.42 -7.44 10.37
CA GLY A 479 -3.07 -8.02 10.45
C GLY A 479 -3.12 -9.36 11.18
N SER A 480 -2.17 -9.67 12.07
CA SER A 480 -2.24 -10.94 12.82
C SER A 480 -3.28 -10.97 13.96
N ALA A 481 -4.15 -9.96 14.10
CA ALA A 481 -5.10 -9.90 15.20
C ALA A 481 -6.31 -10.82 14.95
N THR A 482 -6.67 -11.63 15.95
CA THR A 482 -7.87 -12.48 15.94
C THR A 482 -9.05 -11.89 16.70
N LYS A 483 -8.85 -10.71 17.32
CA LYS A 483 -9.85 -9.94 18.06
C LYS A 483 -9.62 -8.45 17.90
N VAL A 484 -10.69 -7.67 17.84
CA VAL A 484 -10.66 -6.20 17.83
C VAL A 484 -11.60 -5.62 18.89
N GLY A 485 -11.15 -4.56 19.55
CA GLY A 485 -11.95 -3.83 20.53
C GLY A 485 -12.63 -2.63 19.89
N ILE A 486 -13.96 -2.68 19.72
CA ILE A 486 -14.75 -1.57 19.17
C ILE A 486 -15.18 -0.65 20.30
N ASN A 487 -14.98 0.65 20.11
CA ASN A 487 -15.23 1.64 21.14
C ASN A 487 -15.99 2.86 20.59
N CYS A 488 -17.18 3.10 21.15
CA CYS A 488 -17.97 4.32 20.95
C CYS A 488 -17.45 5.39 21.90
N LEU A 489 -16.49 6.17 21.43
CA LEU A 489 -15.66 7.03 22.25
C LEU A 489 -16.21 8.46 22.31
N PHE A 490 -16.17 9.06 23.49
CA PHE A 490 -16.53 10.45 23.81
C PHE A 490 -15.37 11.10 24.55
N GLY A 491 -14.84 12.21 24.04
CA GLY A 491 -13.55 12.75 24.48
C GLY A 491 -12.50 12.53 23.40
N GLY A 492 -11.83 11.38 23.41
CA GLY A 492 -10.84 10.98 22.42
C GLY A 492 -9.46 11.62 22.65
N TRP A 493 -8.60 10.93 23.41
CA TRP A 493 -7.24 11.38 23.79
C TRP A 493 -7.22 12.77 24.45
N GLY A 494 -8.31 13.10 25.13
CA GLY A 494 -8.62 14.37 25.76
C GLY A 494 -10.09 14.40 26.15
N GLN A 495 -10.53 15.41 26.91
CA GLN A 495 -11.86 15.42 27.51
C GLN A 495 -12.88 16.18 26.65
N SER A 496 -14.13 15.73 26.62
CA SER A 496 -15.24 16.50 26.04
C SER A 496 -16.35 16.71 27.06
N THR A 497 -17.04 17.86 27.00
CA THR A 497 -18.31 18.10 27.69
C THR A 497 -19.47 17.96 26.70
N GLY A 498 -20.70 17.78 27.17
CA GLY A 498 -21.90 17.64 26.32
C GLY A 498 -22.45 16.22 26.33
N THR A 499 -23.28 15.89 25.33
CA THR A 499 -23.91 14.58 25.19
C THR A 499 -23.72 14.03 23.78
N ALA A 500 -23.39 12.74 23.68
CA ALA A 500 -23.32 12.02 22.42
C ALA A 500 -24.18 10.75 22.47
N TRP A 501 -24.80 10.41 21.35
CA TRP A 501 -25.53 9.18 21.13
C TRP A 501 -24.91 8.37 19.99
N PHE A 502 -24.94 7.05 20.11
CA PHE A 502 -24.41 6.10 19.13
C PHE A 502 -25.47 5.05 18.82
N ASP A 503 -25.68 4.78 17.53
CA ASP A 503 -26.73 3.88 17.06
C ASP A 503 -26.33 3.17 15.76
N ASP A 504 -27.01 2.07 15.45
CA ASP A 504 -26.87 1.27 14.22
C ASP A 504 -25.40 0.91 13.85
N LEU A 505 -24.64 0.38 14.81
CA LEU A 505 -23.23 0.06 14.61
C LEU A 505 -23.04 -1.17 13.72
N ARG A 506 -22.05 -1.13 12.84
CA ARG A 506 -21.71 -2.26 11.97
C ARG A 506 -20.23 -2.53 12.02
N LEU A 507 -19.89 -3.81 12.20
CA LEU A 507 -18.57 -4.34 11.86
C LEU A 507 -18.80 -5.44 10.85
N GLU A 508 -18.61 -5.10 9.59
CA GLU A 508 -18.84 -6.02 8.47
C GLU A 508 -17.46 -6.40 7.94
N LYS A 509 -17.24 -7.70 7.73
CA LYS A 509 -16.08 -8.11 6.91
C LYS A 509 -16.30 -7.45 5.57
N VAL A 510 -15.35 -6.62 5.16
CA VAL A 510 -15.35 -6.21 3.76
C VAL A 510 -14.98 -7.50 3.06
N SER A 511 -15.96 -8.13 2.40
CA SER A 511 -15.66 -8.97 1.26
C SER A 511 -14.96 -8.04 0.29
N GLY A 512 -13.67 -7.88 0.51
CA GLY A 512 -12.86 -7.14 -0.41
C GLY A 512 -13.11 -7.79 -1.75
N GLU A 513 -13.22 -6.95 -2.74
CA GLU A 513 -12.58 -7.15 -4.04
C GLU A 513 -11.08 -7.58 -3.93
N GLU A 514 -10.62 -8.14 -2.80
CA GLU A 514 -9.56 -9.12 -2.78
C GLU A 514 -10.15 -10.38 -3.40
N ASP A 515 -10.03 -10.44 -4.73
CA ASP A 515 -10.16 -11.65 -5.53
C ASP A 515 -9.75 -12.83 -4.66
N SER A 516 -10.70 -13.71 -4.32
CA SER A 516 -10.40 -15.02 -3.75
C SER A 516 -9.12 -15.54 -4.43
N PRO A 517 -8.10 -16.05 -3.72
CA PRO A 517 -6.81 -16.38 -4.34
C PRO A 517 -6.96 -17.23 -5.60
N ILE A 518 -8.04 -18.02 -5.67
CA ILE A 518 -8.43 -18.76 -6.85
C ILE A 518 -9.02 -17.90 -7.99
N ASN A 519 -9.88 -16.92 -7.72
CA ASN A 519 -10.39 -15.96 -8.69
C ASN A 519 -9.25 -15.10 -9.26
N ARG A 520 -8.31 -14.68 -8.40
CA ARG A 520 -7.09 -14.00 -8.83
C ARG A 520 -6.27 -14.87 -9.77
N ALA A 521 -6.11 -16.14 -9.41
CA ALA A 521 -5.42 -17.10 -10.27
C ALA A 521 -6.16 -17.32 -11.59
N VAL A 522 -7.49 -17.41 -11.57
CA VAL A 522 -8.33 -17.53 -12.76
C VAL A 522 -8.16 -16.31 -13.67
N GLU A 523 -8.21 -15.09 -13.15
CA GLU A 523 -7.99 -13.88 -13.95
C GLU A 523 -6.63 -13.91 -14.64
N VAL A 524 -5.56 -14.12 -13.87
CA VAL A 524 -4.17 -14.09 -14.38
C VAL A 524 -3.92 -15.21 -15.39
N VAL A 525 -4.38 -16.43 -15.10
CA VAL A 525 -4.22 -17.58 -16.00
C VAL A 525 -5.06 -17.39 -17.26
N THR A 526 -6.25 -16.81 -17.15
CA THR A 526 -7.10 -16.49 -18.30
C THR A 526 -6.48 -15.41 -19.18
N ALA A 527 -5.85 -14.38 -18.59
CA ALA A 527 -5.08 -13.39 -19.33
C ALA A 527 -3.88 -14.00 -20.06
N HIS A 528 -3.15 -14.91 -19.40
CA HIS A 528 -2.06 -15.64 -20.03
C HIS A 528 -2.55 -16.50 -21.21
N TYR A 529 -3.65 -17.23 -21.01
CA TYR A 529 -4.31 -18.04 -22.03
C TYR A 529 -4.71 -17.17 -23.24
N ALA A 530 -5.35 -16.03 -22.99
CA ALA A 530 -5.87 -15.10 -23.99
C ALA A 530 -4.77 -14.48 -24.85
N HIS A 531 -3.57 -14.27 -24.30
CA HIS A 531 -2.44 -13.68 -25.02
C HIS A 531 -2.00 -14.49 -26.27
N ARG A 532 -2.30 -15.79 -26.30
CA ARG A 532 -2.01 -16.66 -27.44
C ARG A 532 -3.08 -16.60 -28.55
N GLY A 533 -4.09 -15.73 -28.43
CA GLY A 533 -5.37 -15.79 -29.14
C GLY A 533 -5.30 -16.05 -30.65
N PRO A 534 -6.20 -16.84 -31.27
CA PRO A 534 -7.28 -17.70 -30.76
C PRO A 534 -7.07 -19.18 -31.11
N THR A 535 -7.26 -20.05 -30.13
CA THR A 535 -7.79 -21.40 -30.36
C THR A 535 -9.32 -21.34 -30.34
N ASN A 536 -10.01 -22.11 -31.19
CA ASN A 536 -11.49 -22.18 -31.23
C ASN A 536 -12.14 -22.61 -29.90
N SER A 537 -11.34 -22.99 -28.89
CA SER A 537 -11.79 -23.38 -27.56
C SER A 537 -12.44 -22.24 -26.76
N ILE A 538 -12.14 -20.96 -27.04
CA ILE A 538 -12.71 -19.85 -26.26
C ILE A 538 -14.24 -19.84 -26.25
N LEU A 539 -14.87 -20.15 -27.38
CA LEU A 539 -16.32 -20.11 -27.52
C LEU A 539 -16.99 -21.14 -26.61
N SER A 540 -16.38 -22.32 -26.48
CA SER A 540 -16.86 -23.34 -25.55
C SER A 540 -16.68 -22.98 -24.08
N LEU A 541 -15.70 -22.11 -23.75
CA LEU A 541 -15.52 -21.61 -22.38
C LEU A 541 -16.57 -20.53 -22.07
N LEU A 542 -16.78 -19.57 -22.99
CA LEU A 542 -17.78 -18.51 -22.84
C LEU A 542 -19.20 -19.05 -22.67
N GLN A 543 -19.55 -20.16 -23.32
CA GLN A 543 -20.86 -20.81 -23.16
C GLN A 543 -21.13 -21.35 -21.75
N ARG A 544 -20.09 -21.53 -20.92
CA ARG A 544 -20.21 -22.03 -19.54
C ARG A 544 -20.31 -20.91 -18.51
N ILE A 545 -19.93 -19.69 -18.87
CA ILE A 545 -19.93 -18.51 -17.97
C ILE A 545 -21.30 -18.21 -17.34
N PRO A 546 -22.45 -18.34 -18.04
CA PRO A 546 -23.74 -18.11 -17.39
C PRO A 546 -24.08 -19.06 -16.23
N GLN A 547 -23.30 -20.14 -16.05
CA GLN A 547 -23.52 -21.16 -15.02
C GLN A 547 -22.54 -21.03 -13.84
N THR A 548 -21.75 -19.95 -13.79
CA THR A 548 -20.76 -19.72 -12.73
C THR A 548 -21.22 -18.62 -11.77
N SER A 549 -20.55 -18.48 -10.62
CA SER A 549 -20.77 -17.33 -9.74
C SER A 549 -20.43 -16.01 -10.46
N GLU A 550 -20.97 -14.90 -9.96
CA GLU A 550 -20.70 -13.57 -10.51
C GLU A 550 -19.21 -13.22 -10.45
N ASP A 551 -18.58 -13.38 -9.28
CA ASP A 551 -17.16 -13.07 -9.06
C ASP A 551 -16.24 -13.87 -9.99
N PHE A 552 -16.55 -15.16 -10.19
CA PHE A 552 -15.79 -16.00 -11.12
C PHE A 552 -15.95 -15.50 -12.55
N SER A 553 -17.18 -15.22 -12.97
CA SER A 553 -17.50 -14.71 -14.30
C SER A 553 -16.76 -13.41 -14.57
N GLN A 554 -16.78 -12.48 -13.61
CA GLN A 554 -16.06 -11.21 -13.69
C GLN A 554 -14.56 -11.44 -13.84
N SER A 555 -13.93 -12.22 -12.95
CA SER A 555 -12.49 -12.52 -12.97
C SER A 555 -12.05 -13.15 -14.30
N PHE A 556 -12.83 -14.11 -14.81
CA PHE A 556 -12.55 -14.78 -16.07
C PHE A 556 -12.64 -13.81 -17.25
N LEU A 557 -13.70 -13.00 -17.34
CA LEU A 557 -13.89 -12.03 -18.41
C LEU A 557 -12.85 -10.90 -18.36
N THR A 558 -12.48 -10.42 -17.16
CA THR A 558 -11.38 -9.47 -16.96
C THR A 558 -10.07 -10.03 -17.49
N GLY A 559 -9.73 -11.28 -17.14
CA GLY A 559 -8.56 -11.95 -17.66
C GLY A 559 -8.54 -12.00 -19.20
N LEU A 560 -9.66 -12.39 -19.82
CA LEU A 560 -9.78 -12.38 -21.29
C LEU A 560 -9.56 -10.98 -21.86
N ALA A 561 -10.27 -9.98 -21.35
CA ALA A 561 -10.18 -8.61 -21.84
C ALA A 561 -8.74 -8.07 -21.73
N MET A 562 -8.06 -8.29 -20.61
CA MET A 562 -6.67 -7.85 -20.41
C MET A 562 -5.69 -8.56 -21.34
N GLY A 563 -5.79 -9.88 -21.46
CA GLY A 563 -4.81 -10.70 -22.16
C GLY A 563 -4.95 -10.71 -23.68
N TRP A 564 -6.16 -10.52 -24.21
CA TRP A 564 -6.45 -10.77 -25.62
C TRP A 564 -5.80 -9.72 -26.56
N PRO A 565 -5.10 -10.15 -27.62
CA PRO A 565 -4.46 -9.25 -28.58
C PRO A 565 -5.47 -8.57 -29.52
N GLN A 566 -5.22 -7.29 -29.83
CA GLN A 566 -6.07 -6.51 -30.75
C GLN A 566 -6.12 -7.14 -32.15
N GLY A 567 -7.30 -7.20 -32.76
CA GLY A 567 -7.52 -7.65 -34.14
C GLY A 567 -7.51 -9.17 -34.33
N MET A 568 -7.44 -9.97 -33.26
CA MET A 568 -7.39 -11.43 -33.34
C MET A 568 -8.71 -12.09 -32.92
N ALA A 569 -9.75 -12.00 -33.75
CA ALA A 569 -11.03 -12.64 -33.48
C ALA A 569 -11.00 -14.18 -33.64
N PRO A 570 -11.74 -14.95 -32.82
CA PRO A 570 -12.05 -16.35 -33.13
C PRO A 570 -12.94 -16.46 -34.38
N ASN A 571 -13.10 -17.67 -34.90
CA ASN A 571 -14.02 -17.89 -36.03
C ASN A 571 -15.48 -17.82 -35.55
N LEU A 572 -16.12 -16.66 -35.76
CA LEU A 572 -17.50 -16.38 -35.34
C LEU A 572 -18.46 -16.61 -36.52
N LYS A 573 -19.28 -17.67 -36.46
CA LYS A 573 -20.43 -17.83 -37.36
C LYS A 573 -21.67 -17.24 -36.68
N GLN A 574 -22.80 -17.26 -37.39
CA GLN A 574 -24.04 -16.64 -36.92
C GLN A 574 -24.56 -17.28 -35.62
N GLU A 575 -24.35 -18.59 -35.44
CA GLU A 575 -24.74 -19.30 -34.22
C GLU A 575 -23.95 -18.79 -33.01
N GLU A 576 -22.63 -18.62 -33.16
CA GLU A 576 -21.75 -18.08 -32.13
C GLU A 576 -22.08 -16.62 -31.80
N LEU A 577 -22.39 -15.79 -32.80
CA LEU A 577 -22.84 -14.41 -32.58
C LEU A 577 -24.15 -14.37 -31.77
N ASN A 578 -25.08 -15.26 -32.05
CA ASN A 578 -26.33 -15.36 -31.29
C ASN A 578 -26.08 -15.80 -29.84
N SER A 579 -25.17 -16.74 -29.61
CA SER A 579 -24.76 -17.16 -28.27
C SER A 579 -24.11 -16.03 -27.47
N ILE A 580 -23.26 -15.21 -28.11
CA ILE A 580 -22.66 -14.04 -27.47
C ILE A 580 -23.74 -13.02 -27.08
N SER A 581 -24.72 -12.74 -27.93
CA SER A 581 -25.83 -11.83 -27.60
C SER A 581 -26.64 -12.33 -26.39
N GLN A 582 -26.90 -13.64 -26.32
CA GLN A 582 -27.54 -14.25 -25.14
C GLN A 582 -26.68 -14.10 -23.87
N LEU A 583 -25.37 -14.32 -23.99
CA LEU A 583 -24.43 -14.17 -22.89
C LEU A 583 -24.40 -12.73 -22.36
N ILE A 584 -24.37 -11.71 -23.23
CA ILE A 584 -24.42 -10.30 -22.81
C ILE A 584 -25.63 -10.07 -21.88
N GLY A 585 -26.80 -10.60 -22.25
CA GLY A 585 -28.02 -10.44 -21.45
C GLY A 585 -28.03 -11.17 -20.10
N SER A 586 -27.17 -12.17 -19.89
CA SER A 586 -27.10 -12.94 -18.64
C SER A 586 -26.03 -12.43 -17.66
N LEU A 587 -25.12 -11.58 -18.11
CA LEU A 587 -24.01 -11.08 -17.29
C LEU A 587 -24.43 -9.88 -16.43
N SER A 588 -23.72 -9.68 -15.32
CA SER A 588 -23.78 -8.42 -14.57
C SER A 588 -23.25 -7.25 -15.40
N LEU A 589 -23.48 -6.01 -14.96
CA LEU A 589 -23.04 -4.83 -15.71
C LEU A 589 -21.53 -4.83 -15.95
N GLU A 590 -20.75 -5.20 -14.94
CA GLU A 590 -19.30 -5.31 -15.06
C GLU A 590 -18.89 -6.43 -16.02
N GLY A 591 -19.51 -7.62 -15.91
CA GLY A 591 -19.28 -8.71 -16.85
C GLY A 591 -19.60 -8.31 -18.30
N GLN A 592 -20.67 -7.55 -18.52
CA GLN A 592 -21.01 -7.01 -19.84
C GLN A 592 -19.92 -6.06 -20.35
N VAL A 593 -19.43 -5.13 -19.52
CA VAL A 593 -18.33 -4.22 -19.87
C VAL A 593 -17.08 -4.99 -20.27
N ARG A 594 -16.63 -5.96 -19.46
CA ARG A 594 -15.46 -6.80 -19.78
C ARG A 594 -15.64 -7.57 -21.08
N LEU A 595 -16.84 -8.11 -21.32
CA LEU A 595 -17.16 -8.78 -22.58
C LEU A 595 -17.12 -7.79 -23.76
N PHE A 596 -17.62 -6.56 -23.63
CA PHE A 596 -17.54 -5.56 -24.68
C PHE A 596 -16.12 -5.08 -24.97
N VAL A 597 -15.25 -4.99 -23.95
CA VAL A 597 -13.82 -4.74 -24.15
C VAL A 597 -13.18 -5.89 -24.95
N LEU A 598 -13.56 -7.14 -24.67
CA LEU A 598 -13.13 -8.29 -25.46
C LEU A 598 -13.66 -8.24 -26.91
N LEU A 599 -14.93 -7.87 -27.11
CA LEU A 599 -15.53 -7.74 -28.44
C LEU A 599 -14.91 -6.59 -29.26
N ASP A 600 -14.44 -5.53 -28.58
CA ASP A 600 -13.66 -4.45 -29.19
C ASP A 600 -12.30 -4.96 -29.69
N LYS A 601 -11.60 -5.75 -28.87
CA LYS A 601 -10.35 -6.41 -29.25
C LYS A 601 -10.52 -7.39 -30.42
N TRP A 602 -11.71 -7.97 -30.57
CA TRP A 602 -12.07 -8.80 -31.72
C TRP A 602 -12.53 -8.01 -32.94
N GLU A 603 -12.66 -6.68 -32.85
CA GLU A 603 -13.18 -5.80 -33.92
C GLU A 603 -14.59 -6.19 -34.38
N VAL A 604 -15.41 -6.73 -33.47
CA VAL A 604 -16.82 -7.12 -33.75
C VAL A 604 -17.84 -6.42 -32.85
N LYS A 605 -17.40 -5.49 -32.00
CA LYS A 605 -18.26 -4.67 -31.11
C LYS A 605 -19.47 -4.08 -31.83
N ASP A 606 -19.29 -3.55 -33.05
CA ASP A 606 -20.35 -2.97 -33.88
C ASP A 606 -21.50 -3.94 -34.22
N ARG A 607 -21.27 -5.26 -34.15
CA ARG A 607 -22.32 -6.27 -34.37
C ARG A 607 -23.33 -6.32 -33.22
N PHE A 608 -23.00 -5.75 -32.07
CA PHE A 608 -23.79 -5.77 -30.84
C PHE A 608 -24.19 -4.34 -30.38
N ILE A 609 -24.27 -3.39 -31.33
CA ILE A 609 -24.54 -1.97 -31.03
C ILE A 609 -25.80 -1.75 -30.19
N SER A 610 -26.87 -2.51 -30.43
CA SER A 610 -28.11 -2.39 -29.66
C SER A 610 -27.93 -2.75 -28.18
N ASP A 611 -27.11 -3.76 -27.90
CA ASP A 611 -26.80 -4.19 -26.54
C ASP A 611 -25.83 -3.20 -25.86
N LEU A 612 -24.86 -2.66 -26.62
CA LEU A 612 -23.94 -1.63 -26.16
C LEU A 612 -24.68 -0.34 -25.80
N ASP A 613 -25.60 0.13 -26.65
CA ASP A 613 -26.41 1.32 -26.41
C ASP A 613 -27.31 1.16 -25.19
N ARG A 614 -27.77 -0.07 -24.92
CA ARG A 614 -28.56 -0.37 -23.72
C ARG A 614 -27.67 -0.32 -22.47
N LEU A 615 -26.50 -0.94 -22.50
CA LEU A 615 -25.55 -0.94 -21.39
C LEU A 615 -25.10 0.48 -21.04
N THR A 616 -24.69 1.24 -22.06
CA THR A 616 -24.24 2.64 -21.93
C THR A 616 -25.30 3.50 -21.24
N ARG A 617 -26.57 3.41 -21.68
CA ARG A 617 -27.69 4.12 -21.03
C ARG A 617 -27.94 3.71 -19.58
N ILE A 618 -27.75 2.44 -19.24
CA ILE A 618 -27.87 1.97 -17.85
C ILE A 618 -26.76 2.58 -16.99
N LEU A 619 -25.51 2.55 -17.46
CA LEU A 619 -24.36 3.09 -16.74
C LEU A 619 -24.46 4.61 -16.56
N GLU A 620 -24.83 5.34 -17.62
CA GLU A 620 -25.12 6.78 -17.57
C GLU A 620 -26.21 7.10 -16.54
N SER A 621 -27.33 6.35 -16.57
CA SER A 621 -28.42 6.55 -15.63
C SER A 621 -28.01 6.26 -14.19
N LYS A 622 -27.17 5.25 -13.93
CA LYS A 622 -26.69 4.93 -12.59
C LYS A 622 -25.68 5.95 -12.07
N ALA A 623 -24.76 6.41 -12.91
CA ALA A 623 -23.83 7.48 -12.53
C ALA A 623 -24.60 8.76 -12.10
N ALA A 624 -25.68 9.10 -12.83
CA ALA A 624 -26.51 10.26 -12.54
C ALA A 624 -27.55 10.08 -11.41
N ASP A 625 -27.73 8.88 -10.85
CA ASP A 625 -28.78 8.61 -9.85
C ASP A 625 -28.34 9.03 -8.44
N THR A 626 -28.83 10.18 -7.99
CA THR A 626 -28.53 10.74 -6.66
C THR A 626 -29.10 9.94 -5.49
N ASN A 627 -29.87 8.87 -5.74
CA ASN A 627 -30.34 7.94 -4.70
C ASN A 627 -29.36 6.79 -4.44
N LEU A 628 -28.38 6.59 -5.31
CA LEU A 628 -27.32 5.60 -5.14
C LEU A 628 -26.16 6.18 -4.31
N ARG A 629 -25.37 5.29 -3.69
CA ARG A 629 -24.15 5.70 -2.98
C ARG A 629 -23.13 6.22 -3.99
N ASP A 630 -22.32 7.19 -3.57
CA ASP A 630 -21.29 7.79 -4.42
C ASP A 630 -20.33 6.74 -5.00
N GLU A 631 -19.97 5.71 -4.23
CA GLU A 631 -19.16 4.58 -4.69
C GLU A 631 -19.78 3.86 -5.90
N ASP A 632 -21.09 3.54 -5.83
CA ASP A 632 -21.80 2.81 -6.88
C ASP A 632 -21.96 3.67 -8.15
N ARG A 633 -22.14 4.99 -7.96
CA ARG A 633 -22.23 5.97 -9.04
C ARG A 633 -20.87 6.15 -9.73
N VAL A 634 -19.79 6.31 -8.96
CA VAL A 634 -18.42 6.41 -9.47
C VAL A 634 -18.02 5.13 -10.20
N ARG A 635 -18.35 3.96 -9.63
CA ARG A 635 -18.11 2.67 -10.30
C ARG A 635 -18.80 2.60 -11.66
N SER A 636 -20.04 3.12 -11.75
CA SER A 636 -20.77 3.20 -13.02
C SER A 636 -20.11 4.16 -14.01
N ALA A 637 -19.52 5.27 -13.54
CA ALA A 637 -18.77 6.21 -14.37
C ALA A 637 -17.47 5.60 -14.91
N ASP A 638 -16.72 4.85 -14.09
CA ASP A 638 -15.52 4.13 -14.52
C ASP A 638 -15.85 3.08 -15.59
N LEU A 639 -16.88 2.26 -15.34
CA LEU A 639 -17.36 1.24 -16.28
C LEU A 639 -17.85 1.84 -17.61
N LEU A 640 -18.49 3.01 -17.56
CA LEU A 640 -18.93 3.73 -18.75
C LEU A 640 -17.73 4.15 -19.62
N MET A 641 -16.72 4.78 -19.01
CA MET A 641 -15.54 5.22 -19.75
C MET A 641 -14.72 4.06 -20.32
N GLU A 642 -14.72 2.92 -19.64
CA GLU A 642 -14.06 1.71 -20.14
C GLU A 642 -14.77 1.11 -21.37
N VAL A 643 -16.11 1.08 -21.36
CA VAL A 643 -16.88 0.47 -22.45
C VAL A 643 -17.17 1.41 -23.61
N SER A 644 -17.27 2.71 -23.36
CA SER A 644 -17.67 3.73 -24.33
C SER A 644 -16.92 5.05 -24.07
N ASP A 645 -15.65 5.11 -24.46
CA ASP A 645 -14.89 6.36 -24.54
C ASP A 645 -15.34 7.17 -25.78
N SER A 646 -16.48 7.85 -25.67
CA SER A 646 -17.07 8.68 -26.73
C SER A 646 -17.38 10.11 -26.24
N PRO A 647 -17.47 11.10 -27.15
CA PRO A 647 -17.89 12.45 -26.79
C PRO A 647 -19.23 12.50 -26.07
N GLU A 648 -20.18 11.63 -26.45
CA GLU A 648 -21.51 11.55 -25.81
C GLU A 648 -21.42 11.07 -24.36
N SER A 649 -20.63 10.03 -24.08
CA SER A 649 -20.44 9.50 -22.73
C SER A 649 -19.65 10.46 -21.84
N ILE A 650 -18.64 11.13 -22.40
CA ILE A 650 -17.91 12.22 -21.73
C ILE A 650 -18.85 13.37 -21.36
N GLU A 651 -19.69 13.81 -22.30
CA GLU A 651 -20.68 14.86 -22.05
C GLU A 651 -21.68 14.42 -20.97
N ALA A 652 -22.18 13.18 -21.02
CA ALA A 652 -23.11 12.64 -20.04
C ALA A 652 -22.53 12.67 -18.62
N LEU A 653 -21.29 12.21 -18.42
CA LEU A 653 -20.62 12.25 -17.12
C LEU A 653 -20.34 13.67 -16.65
N SER A 654 -19.88 14.56 -17.54
CA SER A 654 -19.59 15.95 -17.18
C SER A 654 -20.82 16.68 -16.65
N LYS A 655 -22.02 16.38 -17.17
CA LYS A 655 -23.30 16.94 -16.69
C LYS A 655 -23.70 16.47 -15.29
N THR A 656 -23.12 15.39 -14.79
CA THR A 656 -23.37 14.93 -13.41
C THR A 656 -22.55 15.69 -12.38
N ILE A 657 -21.52 16.44 -12.80
CA ILE A 657 -20.72 17.26 -11.91
C ILE A 657 -21.46 18.57 -11.65
N SER A 658 -21.67 18.88 -10.36
CA SER A 658 -22.26 20.15 -9.93
C SER A 658 -21.76 20.52 -8.54
N THR A 659 -21.99 21.77 -8.14
CA THR A 659 -21.65 22.30 -6.81
C THR A 659 -22.42 21.64 -5.66
N VAL A 660 -23.51 20.93 -5.95
CA VAL A 660 -24.36 20.26 -4.94
C VAL A 660 -23.85 18.86 -4.61
N GLU A 661 -23.09 18.24 -5.53
CA GLU A 661 -22.58 16.88 -5.36
C GLU A 661 -21.51 16.77 -4.28
N SER A 662 -21.31 15.56 -3.76
CA SER A 662 -20.26 15.31 -2.78
C SER A 662 -18.86 15.45 -3.41
N PRO A 663 -17.85 15.90 -2.66
CA PRO A 663 -16.48 15.98 -3.17
C PRO A 663 -15.93 14.62 -3.61
N ASP A 664 -16.35 13.54 -2.96
CA ASP A 664 -15.86 12.19 -3.24
C ASP A 664 -16.42 11.68 -4.57
N TYR A 665 -17.71 11.91 -4.82
CA TYR A 665 -18.33 11.65 -6.11
C TYR A 665 -17.66 12.44 -7.23
N VAL A 666 -17.55 13.77 -7.08
CA VAL A 666 -16.95 14.64 -8.10
C VAL A 666 -15.51 14.21 -8.41
N ARG A 667 -14.69 13.92 -7.39
CA ARG A 667 -13.31 13.41 -7.62
C ARG A 667 -13.31 12.06 -8.32
N GLY A 668 -14.24 11.17 -7.99
CA GLY A 668 -14.40 9.88 -8.67
C GLY A 668 -14.72 10.04 -10.16
N VAL A 669 -15.71 10.87 -10.51
CA VAL A 669 -16.06 11.15 -11.91
C VAL A 669 -14.93 11.83 -12.67
N LEU A 670 -14.20 12.77 -12.04
CA LEU A 670 -13.02 13.38 -12.66
C LEU A 670 -11.92 12.36 -12.96
N ARG A 671 -11.74 11.34 -12.10
CA ARG A 671 -10.80 10.23 -12.36
C ARG A 671 -11.29 9.34 -13.49
N ALA A 672 -12.58 9.03 -13.54
CA ALA A 672 -13.20 8.28 -14.63
C ALA A 672 -12.97 9.01 -15.97
N LEU A 673 -13.33 10.30 -16.06
CA LEU A 673 -13.08 11.14 -17.24
C LEU A 673 -11.58 11.18 -17.61
N ALA A 674 -10.69 11.18 -16.62
CA ALA A 674 -9.25 11.18 -16.85
C ALA A 674 -8.71 9.89 -17.49
N THR A 675 -9.50 8.80 -17.54
CA THR A 675 -9.13 7.57 -18.26
C THR A 675 -9.35 7.67 -19.77
N SER A 676 -10.19 8.63 -20.22
CA SER A 676 -10.48 8.89 -21.63
C SER A 676 -9.19 9.12 -22.42
N GLN A 677 -9.11 8.53 -23.61
CA GLN A 677 -8.02 8.77 -24.54
C GLN A 677 -8.27 9.99 -25.43
N LEU A 678 -9.51 10.50 -25.48
CA LEU A 678 -9.94 11.62 -26.31
C LEU A 678 -9.50 12.98 -25.75
N ARG A 679 -9.46 14.01 -26.60
CA ARG A 679 -9.15 15.40 -26.19
C ARG A 679 -10.32 15.99 -25.40
N GLU A 680 -11.53 15.61 -25.80
CA GLU A 680 -12.83 15.99 -25.25
C GLU A 680 -12.92 15.69 -23.75
N GLY A 681 -12.24 14.66 -23.24
CA GLY A 681 -12.17 14.36 -21.81
C GLY A 681 -11.50 15.50 -21.02
N GLY A 682 -10.39 16.04 -21.52
CA GLY A 682 -9.73 17.21 -20.92
C GLY A 682 -10.57 18.49 -21.07
N GLU A 683 -11.25 18.66 -22.21
CA GLU A 683 -12.15 19.80 -22.43
C GLU A 683 -13.37 19.77 -21.50
N ALA A 684 -13.91 18.58 -21.21
CA ALA A 684 -15.00 18.36 -20.27
C ALA A 684 -14.58 18.67 -18.83
N ILE A 685 -13.39 18.23 -18.40
CA ILE A 685 -12.84 18.61 -17.08
C ILE A 685 -12.72 20.14 -16.97
N LEU A 686 -12.26 20.80 -18.03
CA LEU A 686 -12.17 22.27 -18.05
C LEU A 686 -13.55 22.94 -18.13
N SER A 687 -14.57 22.35 -18.76
CA SER A 687 -15.91 22.96 -18.84
C SER A 687 -16.61 23.00 -17.49
N VAL A 688 -16.43 21.97 -16.66
CA VAL A 688 -17.01 21.91 -15.31
C VAL A 688 -16.15 22.62 -14.25
N TRP A 689 -15.04 23.23 -14.65
CA TRP A 689 -14.11 23.94 -13.76
C TRP A 689 -14.79 24.91 -12.76
N PRO A 690 -15.77 25.74 -13.17
CA PRO A 690 -16.46 26.64 -12.25
C PRO A 690 -17.18 25.95 -11.09
N ASP A 691 -17.57 24.69 -11.28
CA ASP A 691 -18.36 23.91 -10.32
C ASP A 691 -17.48 23.06 -9.38
N LEU A 692 -16.15 23.12 -9.51
CA LEU A 692 -15.22 22.29 -8.74
C LEU A 692 -14.80 22.95 -7.42
N GLY A 693 -15.01 22.24 -6.30
CA GLY A 693 -14.38 22.53 -5.00
C GLY A 693 -12.86 22.30 -4.99
N PRO A 694 -12.10 22.74 -3.97
CA PRO A 694 -10.63 22.70 -3.98
C PRO A 694 -10.02 21.31 -4.16
N SER A 695 -10.62 20.29 -3.52
CA SER A 695 -10.14 18.90 -3.62
C SER A 695 -10.35 18.33 -5.02
N ALA A 696 -11.46 18.71 -5.67
CA ALA A 696 -11.77 18.36 -7.05
C ALA A 696 -10.89 19.12 -8.05
N GLN A 697 -10.62 20.41 -7.83
CA GLN A 697 -9.68 21.20 -8.64
C GLN A 697 -8.27 20.60 -8.62
N THR A 698 -7.79 20.15 -7.46
CA THR A 698 -6.50 19.46 -7.34
C THR A 698 -6.48 18.18 -8.18
N THR A 699 -7.53 17.37 -8.07
CA THR A 699 -7.70 16.14 -8.88
C THR A 699 -7.74 16.45 -10.38
N ALA A 700 -8.46 17.51 -10.78
CA ALA A 700 -8.54 17.97 -12.16
C ALA A 700 -7.19 18.44 -12.70
N LEU A 701 -6.42 19.23 -11.94
CA LEU A 701 -5.07 19.66 -12.33
C LEU A 701 -4.13 18.47 -12.51
N ASP A 702 -4.12 17.55 -11.56
CA ASP A 702 -3.27 16.36 -11.64
C ASP A 702 -3.64 15.50 -12.86
N SER A 703 -4.93 15.39 -13.18
CA SER A 703 -5.40 14.71 -14.40
C SER A 703 -4.96 15.41 -15.68
N LEU A 704 -5.11 16.73 -15.77
CA LEU A 704 -4.75 17.52 -16.96
C LEU A 704 -3.23 17.54 -17.21
N LEU A 705 -2.41 17.57 -16.14
CA LEU A 705 -0.95 17.59 -16.22
C LEU A 705 -0.31 16.24 -16.59
N ARG A 706 -1.07 15.13 -16.53
CA ARG A 706 -0.55 13.79 -16.85
C ARG A 706 -0.32 13.57 -18.34
N ARG A 707 -1.03 14.27 -19.22
CA ARG A 707 -0.99 14.07 -20.68
C ARG A 707 -0.55 15.34 -21.39
N HIS A 708 0.26 15.19 -22.43
CA HIS A 708 0.81 16.30 -23.20
C HIS A 708 -0.29 17.21 -23.79
N ASP A 709 -1.24 16.62 -24.53
CA ASP A 709 -2.32 17.37 -25.19
C ASP A 709 -3.23 18.11 -24.18
N TRP A 710 -3.43 17.51 -23.00
CA TRP A 710 -4.26 18.08 -21.94
C TRP A 710 -3.52 19.18 -21.16
N THR A 711 -2.20 19.08 -21.06
CA THR A 711 -1.36 20.15 -20.52
C THR A 711 -1.45 21.40 -21.40
N LEU A 712 -1.45 21.24 -22.74
CA LEU A 712 -1.63 22.35 -23.67
C LEU A 712 -3.02 23.00 -23.56
N LEU A 713 -4.08 22.20 -23.34
CA LEU A 713 -5.43 22.67 -23.03
C LEU A 713 -5.45 23.50 -21.74
N LEU A 714 -4.78 23.03 -20.69
CA LEU A 714 -4.68 23.75 -19.42
C LEU A 714 -3.93 25.08 -19.59
N LEU A 715 -2.84 25.11 -20.37
CA LEU A 715 -2.12 26.35 -20.68
C LEU A 715 -3.00 27.33 -21.47
N GLU A 716 -3.83 26.85 -22.40
CA GLU A 716 -4.81 27.69 -23.10
C GLU A 716 -5.91 28.21 -22.14
N ALA A 717 -6.33 27.37 -21.19
CA ALA A 717 -7.27 27.78 -20.15
C ALA A 717 -6.68 28.85 -19.21
N PHE A 718 -5.36 28.85 -19.00
CA PHE A 718 -4.64 29.93 -18.32
C PHE A 718 -4.62 31.20 -19.17
N ASP A 719 -4.28 31.11 -20.46
CA ASP A 719 -4.21 32.27 -21.36
C ASP A 719 -5.56 32.98 -21.51
N THR A 720 -6.65 32.22 -21.45
CA THR A 720 -8.03 32.74 -21.52
C THR A 720 -8.59 33.19 -20.18
N GLY A 721 -7.85 33.00 -19.07
CA GLY A 721 -8.28 33.32 -17.71
C GLY A 721 -9.38 32.40 -17.16
N LYS A 722 -9.66 31.27 -17.83
CA LYS A 722 -10.65 30.28 -17.41
C LYS A 722 -10.20 29.51 -16.16
N VAL A 723 -8.90 29.25 -16.07
CA VAL A 723 -8.25 28.69 -14.87
C VAL A 723 -7.16 29.66 -14.43
N GLN A 724 -6.93 29.79 -13.12
CA GLN A 724 -5.90 30.69 -12.62
C GLN A 724 -4.55 29.98 -12.48
N PRO A 725 -3.44 30.52 -13.04
CA PRO A 725 -2.10 29.94 -12.93
C PRO A 725 -1.59 29.81 -11.49
N THR A 726 -2.12 30.61 -10.58
CA THR A 726 -1.76 30.64 -9.15
C THR A 726 -2.08 29.33 -8.44
N LEU A 727 -3.03 28.55 -8.96
CA LEU A 727 -3.45 27.26 -8.40
C LEU A 727 -2.39 26.16 -8.51
N LEU A 728 -1.43 26.31 -9.42
CA LEU A 728 -0.32 25.36 -9.54
C LEU A 728 0.62 25.49 -8.34
N SER A 729 0.92 24.36 -7.71
CA SER A 729 1.95 24.27 -6.66
C SER A 729 3.34 24.59 -7.21
N LEU A 730 4.27 25.01 -6.34
CA LEU A 730 5.67 25.29 -6.74
C LEU A 730 6.32 24.12 -7.50
N VAL A 731 6.00 22.88 -7.11
CA VAL A 731 6.49 21.66 -7.79
C VAL A 731 5.91 21.53 -9.19
N GLN A 732 4.61 21.73 -9.38
CA GLN A 732 3.97 21.67 -10.70
C GLN A 732 4.48 22.81 -11.62
N ARG A 733 4.65 24.03 -11.09
CA ARG A 733 5.24 25.16 -11.84
C ARG A 733 6.65 24.84 -12.33
N LYS A 734 7.49 24.29 -11.45
CA LYS A 734 8.85 23.87 -11.80
C LYS A 734 8.82 22.78 -12.88
N THR A 735 7.95 21.78 -12.72
CA THR A 735 7.77 20.71 -13.71
C THR A 735 7.38 21.23 -15.09
N LEU A 736 6.49 22.22 -15.18
CA LEU A 736 6.08 22.83 -16.44
C LEU A 736 7.17 23.69 -17.07
N THR A 737 7.84 24.53 -16.28
CA THR A 737 8.91 25.42 -16.77
C THR A 737 10.17 24.65 -17.18
N GLU A 738 10.45 23.51 -16.56
CA GLU A 738 11.55 22.58 -16.90
C GLU A 738 11.10 21.42 -17.82
N HIS A 739 9.89 21.49 -18.38
CA HIS A 739 9.34 20.43 -19.20
C HIS A 739 10.20 20.15 -20.44
N LYS A 740 10.29 18.88 -20.85
CA LYS A 740 11.12 18.45 -22.01
C LYS A 740 10.60 19.00 -23.34
N ASP A 741 9.30 19.21 -23.42
CA ASP A 741 8.65 19.85 -24.56
C ASP A 741 8.85 21.38 -24.51
N LEU A 742 9.40 21.93 -25.59
CA LEU A 742 9.76 23.34 -25.67
C LEU A 742 8.55 24.28 -25.72
N GLU A 743 7.42 23.84 -26.29
CA GLU A 743 6.20 24.65 -26.34
C GLU A 743 5.63 24.82 -24.93
N ILE A 744 5.51 23.71 -24.19
CA ILE A 744 5.04 23.74 -22.79
C ILE A 744 5.99 24.57 -21.92
N SER A 745 7.31 24.34 -22.03
CA SER A 745 8.30 25.08 -21.24
C SER A 745 8.28 26.58 -21.56
N SER A 746 8.17 26.96 -22.84
CA SER A 746 8.10 28.37 -23.25
C SER A 746 6.83 29.03 -22.74
N ARG A 747 5.66 28.45 -23.03
CA ARG A 747 4.37 29.00 -22.60
C ARG A 747 4.27 29.10 -21.08
N ALA A 748 4.77 28.10 -20.35
CA ALA A 748 4.82 28.16 -18.89
C ALA A 748 5.74 29.27 -18.37
N LYS A 749 6.91 29.49 -18.99
CA LYS A 749 7.80 30.61 -18.64
C LYS A 749 7.15 31.96 -18.96
N ASP A 750 6.58 32.09 -20.15
CA ASP A 750 5.88 33.28 -20.58
C ASP A 750 4.74 33.62 -19.60
N LEU A 751 3.92 32.64 -19.20
CA LEU A 751 2.84 32.80 -18.24
C LEU A 751 3.29 33.43 -16.90
N TYR A 752 4.47 33.06 -16.40
CA TYR A 752 5.03 33.57 -15.15
C TYR A 752 5.90 34.83 -15.32
N GLU A 753 6.40 35.10 -16.52
CA GLU A 753 7.13 36.33 -16.85
C GLU A 753 6.18 37.47 -17.28
N SER A 754 4.98 37.14 -17.75
CA SER A 754 4.02 38.07 -18.39
C SER A 754 2.70 38.29 -17.64
N THR A 755 2.71 38.27 -16.30
CA THR A 755 1.61 38.83 -15.47
C THR A 755 1.91 40.27 -14.99
N PRO A 756 1.81 41.31 -15.84
CA PRO A 756 1.77 42.69 -15.39
C PRO A 756 0.32 43.21 -15.40
N ASP A 757 -0.37 43.15 -14.26
CA ASP A 757 -1.61 43.92 -14.10
C ASP A 757 -1.38 45.20 -13.27
N SER A 758 -1.47 46.31 -14.00
CA SER A 758 -1.78 47.70 -13.59
C SER A 758 -0.81 48.46 -12.67
N GLU A 759 -1.00 49.79 -12.61
CA GLU A 759 -0.17 50.82 -11.96
C GLU A 759 0.22 50.49 -10.49
N THR A 760 -0.56 49.67 -9.80
CA THR A 760 -0.29 49.13 -8.45
C THR A 760 1.01 48.31 -8.39
N SER A 761 1.37 47.56 -9.43
CA SER A 761 2.63 46.78 -9.44
C SER A 761 3.88 47.66 -9.50
N ALA A 762 3.80 48.85 -10.10
CA ALA A 762 4.90 49.81 -10.15
C ALA A 762 5.08 50.53 -8.80
N GLN A 763 3.96 50.92 -8.17
CA GLN A 763 3.98 51.52 -6.83
C GLN A 763 4.47 50.53 -5.77
N ARG A 764 4.02 49.27 -5.80
CA ARG A 764 4.51 48.20 -4.92
C ARG A 764 6.00 47.92 -5.12
N LYS A 765 6.50 47.92 -6.37
CA LYS A 765 7.95 47.82 -6.66
C LYS A 765 8.75 49.01 -6.13
N GLU A 766 8.21 50.22 -6.21
CA GLU A 766 8.86 51.43 -5.67
C GLU A 766 8.93 51.37 -4.13
N VAL A 767 7.81 51.07 -3.46
CA VAL A 767 7.76 50.92 -2.00
C VAL A 767 8.71 49.80 -1.55
N MET A 768 8.66 48.63 -2.20
CA MET A 768 9.56 47.51 -1.91
C MET A 768 11.03 47.90 -2.06
N GLY A 769 11.39 48.64 -3.12
CA GLY A 769 12.75 49.15 -3.33
C GLY A 769 13.21 50.11 -2.22
N LYS A 770 12.35 51.01 -1.76
CA LYS A 770 12.65 51.95 -0.66
C LYS A 770 12.85 51.22 0.67
N ILE A 771 11.95 50.31 1.02
CA ILE A 771 12.00 49.57 2.29
C ILE A 771 13.20 48.61 2.34
N LEU A 772 13.52 47.92 1.24
CA LEU A 772 14.69 47.04 1.17
C LEU A 772 16.03 47.79 1.17
N ALA A 773 16.05 49.07 0.76
CA ALA A 773 17.24 49.92 0.86
C ALA A 773 17.57 50.35 2.30
N ILE A 774 16.60 50.25 3.22
CA ILE A 774 16.80 50.51 4.65
C ILE A 774 17.46 49.28 5.29
N ALA A 775 18.52 49.49 6.05
CA ALA A 775 19.29 48.41 6.67
C ALA A 775 18.41 47.53 7.59
N PRO A 776 18.54 46.19 7.55
CA PRO A 776 17.80 45.30 8.44
C PRO A 776 18.02 45.64 9.92
N GLY A 777 16.96 45.60 10.73
CA GLY A 777 17.00 45.92 12.16
C GLY A 777 16.98 47.42 12.49
N SER A 778 16.61 48.26 11.53
CA SER A 778 16.46 49.71 11.74
C SER A 778 15.07 50.10 12.23
N GLY A 779 14.08 49.19 12.18
CA GLY A 779 12.73 49.40 12.67
C GLY A 779 12.61 49.27 14.19
N ASP A 780 11.57 49.90 14.75
CA ASP A 780 11.23 49.76 16.18
C ASP A 780 10.38 48.49 16.37
N LEU A 781 10.90 47.52 17.14
CA LEU A 781 10.25 46.23 17.33
C LEU A 781 8.93 46.31 18.13
N GLU A 782 8.81 47.24 19.09
CA GLU A 782 7.57 47.42 19.85
C GLU A 782 6.50 48.10 18.98
N HIS A 783 6.91 49.07 18.15
CA HIS A 783 6.02 49.66 17.14
C HIS A 783 5.61 48.62 16.10
N GLY A 784 6.54 47.81 15.59
CA GLY A 784 6.28 46.72 14.65
C GLY A 784 5.31 45.67 15.19
N LYS A 785 5.42 45.33 16.48
CA LYS A 785 4.44 44.49 17.17
C LYS A 785 3.05 45.12 17.20
N SER A 786 2.94 46.41 17.49
CA SER A 786 1.65 47.12 17.48
C SER A 786 1.03 47.15 16.08
N VAL A 787 1.84 47.36 15.04
CA VAL A 787 1.40 47.30 13.63
C VAL A 787 0.90 45.89 13.29
N PHE A 788 1.58 44.84 13.74
CA PHE A 788 1.13 43.44 13.57
C PHE A 788 -0.20 43.18 14.26
N GLU A 789 -0.34 43.54 15.54
CA GLU A 789 -1.57 43.34 16.33
C GLU A 789 -2.78 44.04 15.70
N LYS A 790 -2.56 45.21 15.10
CA LYS A 790 -3.62 46.01 14.49
C LYS A 790 -4.04 45.50 13.11
N ASN A 791 -3.11 45.02 12.30
CA ASN A 791 -3.35 44.78 10.87
C ASN A 791 -3.25 43.29 10.46
N CYS A 792 -2.45 42.49 11.16
CA CYS A 792 -2.13 41.13 10.75
C CYS A 792 -2.71 40.06 11.71
N ALA A 793 -2.76 40.35 13.01
CA ALA A 793 -3.23 39.41 14.03
C ALA A 793 -4.74 39.09 13.93
N VAL A 794 -5.51 39.88 13.17
CA VAL A 794 -6.91 39.59 12.84
C VAL A 794 -7.02 38.28 12.05
N CYS A 795 -6.08 38.01 11.16
CA CYS A 795 -6.11 36.88 10.25
C CYS A 795 -5.07 35.80 10.58
N HIS A 796 -3.90 36.19 11.09
CA HIS A 796 -2.78 35.28 11.32
C HIS A 796 -2.53 35.00 12.79
N THR A 797 -2.14 33.77 13.08
CA THR A 797 -1.61 33.36 14.38
C THR A 797 -0.10 33.61 14.41
N LEU A 798 0.41 34.06 15.55
CA LEU A 798 1.84 34.19 15.83
C LEU A 798 2.07 33.83 17.31
N ASP A 799 2.93 32.84 17.57
CA ASP A 799 3.22 32.33 18.91
C ASP A 799 1.95 31.94 19.69
N GLY A 800 0.98 31.33 18.99
CA GLY A 800 -0.30 30.88 19.55
C GLY A 800 -1.35 31.97 19.79
N THR A 801 -1.11 33.21 19.34
CA THR A 801 -2.04 34.34 19.49
C THR A 801 -2.42 34.94 18.13
N GLY A 802 -3.71 35.19 17.89
CA GLY A 802 -4.21 35.82 16.65
C GLY A 802 -5.37 35.05 16.01
N GLY A 803 -5.60 35.29 14.72
CA GLY A 803 -6.66 34.67 13.92
C GLY A 803 -6.21 33.40 13.18
N GLU A 804 -7.18 32.62 12.70
CA GLU A 804 -6.96 31.34 12.00
C GLU A 804 -7.30 31.40 10.50
N LEU A 805 -7.63 32.59 9.99
CA LEU A 805 -8.02 32.79 8.59
C LEU A 805 -6.82 32.62 7.64
N GLY A 806 -5.68 33.19 7.99
CA GLY A 806 -4.41 33.01 7.28
C GLY A 806 -3.54 31.90 7.89
N PRO A 807 -2.40 31.58 7.27
CA PRO A 807 -1.40 30.66 7.84
C PRO A 807 -0.84 31.14 9.19
N ASP A 808 -0.40 30.19 10.01
CA ASP A 808 0.40 30.48 11.21
C ASP A 808 1.76 31.05 10.81
N LEU A 809 2.10 32.22 11.33
CA LEU A 809 3.34 32.94 11.05
C LEU A 809 4.44 32.64 12.08
N THR A 810 4.23 31.71 13.01
CA THR A 810 5.25 31.25 13.95
C THR A 810 6.44 30.68 13.17
N GLY A 811 7.61 31.30 13.30
CA GLY A 811 8.82 30.91 12.55
C GLY A 811 9.04 31.63 11.22
N VAL A 812 8.15 32.56 10.83
CA VAL A 812 8.27 33.32 9.57
C VAL A 812 9.61 34.07 9.44
N GLY A 813 10.27 34.36 10.55
CA GLY A 813 11.58 35.00 10.58
C GLY A 813 12.69 34.20 9.90
N ALA A 814 12.50 32.91 9.62
CA ALA A 814 13.42 32.11 8.80
C ALA A 814 13.45 32.56 7.33
N ASN A 815 12.38 33.18 6.82
CA ASN A 815 12.29 33.65 5.45
C ASN A 815 13.11 34.91 5.19
N ASP A 816 13.51 35.13 3.94
CA ASP A 816 14.22 36.34 3.54
C ASP A 816 13.35 37.59 3.74
N ARG A 817 13.98 38.70 4.14
CA ARG A 817 13.29 39.98 4.38
C ARG A 817 12.49 40.45 3.17
N SER A 818 13.02 40.21 1.97
CA SER A 818 12.34 40.52 0.70
C SER A 818 11.16 39.60 0.41
N ALA A 819 11.19 38.34 0.86
CA ALA A 819 10.08 37.42 0.68
C ALA A 819 8.89 37.83 1.56
N ILE A 820 9.14 38.08 2.85
CA ILE A 820 8.11 38.54 3.81
C ILE A 820 7.44 39.84 3.32
N LEU A 821 8.23 40.82 2.90
CA LEU A 821 7.70 42.09 2.42
C LEU A 821 6.90 41.92 1.11
N MET A 822 7.33 41.02 0.23
CA MET A 822 6.62 40.72 -1.02
C MET A 822 5.26 40.08 -0.76
N ASP A 823 5.17 39.14 0.18
CA ASP A 823 3.91 38.51 0.55
C ASP A 823 2.93 39.50 1.21
N ILE A 824 3.43 40.51 1.92
CA ILE A 824 2.62 41.60 2.50
C ILE A 824 2.10 42.56 1.43
N LEU A 825 2.97 42.99 0.51
CA LEU A 825 2.63 44.01 -0.48
C LEU A 825 1.85 43.45 -1.67
N ASP A 826 1.99 42.16 -1.97
CA ASP A 826 1.37 41.51 -3.12
C ASP A 826 0.78 40.14 -2.74
N PRO A 827 -0.26 40.10 -1.88
CA PRO A 827 -0.78 38.86 -1.31
C PRO A 827 -1.45 37.92 -2.33
N ASN A 828 -1.77 38.43 -3.52
CA ASN A 828 -2.38 37.66 -4.61
C ASN A 828 -1.36 37.01 -5.55
N ARG A 829 -0.07 37.31 -5.40
CA ARG A 829 1.01 36.82 -6.27
C ARG A 829 1.18 35.30 -6.21
N SER A 830 1.03 34.71 -5.03
CA SER A 830 1.17 33.28 -4.81
C SER A 830 0.30 32.84 -3.64
N VAL A 831 -0.92 32.44 -3.95
CA VAL A 831 -1.89 31.93 -2.98
C VAL A 831 -1.88 30.41 -3.03
N GLU A 832 -1.64 29.74 -1.91
CA GLU A 832 -1.86 28.28 -1.84
C GLU A 832 -3.36 27.99 -1.88
N GLY A 833 -3.75 26.89 -2.54
CA GLY A 833 -5.15 26.55 -2.85
C GLY A 833 -6.16 26.68 -1.70
N VAL A 834 -5.72 26.43 -0.47
CA VAL A 834 -6.56 26.49 0.74
C VAL A 834 -6.85 27.91 1.24
N TYR A 835 -6.14 28.93 0.75
CA TYR A 835 -6.27 30.33 1.17
C TYR A 835 -6.96 31.23 0.13
N PHE A 836 -7.52 30.66 -0.93
CA PHE A 836 -8.42 31.41 -1.82
C PHE A 836 -9.71 31.78 -1.11
N GLN A 837 -10.25 32.95 -1.44
CA GLN A 837 -11.56 33.37 -0.97
C GLN A 837 -12.65 32.63 -1.74
N TRP A 838 -13.66 32.14 -1.04
CA TRP A 838 -14.85 31.49 -1.59
C TRP A 838 -16.08 32.35 -1.37
N HIS A 839 -16.97 32.37 -2.36
CA HIS A 839 -18.31 32.95 -2.27
C HIS A 839 -19.34 31.82 -2.37
N VAL A 840 -20.17 31.68 -1.34
CA VAL A 840 -21.26 30.69 -1.29
C VAL A 840 -22.58 31.44 -1.20
N THR A 841 -23.43 31.32 -2.20
CA THR A 841 -24.76 31.92 -2.24
C THR A 841 -25.82 30.86 -1.97
N THR A 842 -26.73 31.13 -1.03
CA THR A 842 -27.80 30.21 -0.65
C THR A 842 -29.14 30.54 -1.32
N GLU A 843 -30.10 29.61 -1.23
CA GLU A 843 -31.48 29.79 -1.76
C GLU A 843 -32.18 31.02 -1.20
N ASP A 844 -31.83 31.42 0.03
CA ASP A 844 -32.34 32.61 0.72
C ASP A 844 -31.62 33.92 0.30
N ASP A 845 -30.81 33.88 -0.75
CA ASP A 845 -30.06 35.01 -1.33
C ASP A 845 -28.97 35.58 -0.39
N PHE A 846 -28.55 34.81 0.63
CA PHE A 846 -27.39 35.15 1.45
C PHE A 846 -26.10 34.73 0.75
N THR A 847 -25.10 35.61 0.71
CA THR A 847 -23.76 35.29 0.19
C THR A 847 -22.73 35.33 1.31
N TYR A 848 -22.15 34.18 1.62
CA TYR A 848 -21.04 34.02 2.56
C TYR A 848 -19.73 34.16 1.81
N SER A 849 -18.79 34.96 2.33
CA SER A 849 -17.51 35.25 1.66
C SER A 849 -16.33 35.03 2.61
N GLY A 850 -15.53 34.00 2.38
CA GLY A 850 -14.45 33.64 3.32
C GLY A 850 -13.59 32.46 2.89
N ARG A 851 -12.75 31.94 3.79
CA ARG A 851 -11.94 30.74 3.54
C ARG A 851 -12.79 29.48 3.67
N LEU A 852 -12.65 28.55 2.72
CA LEU A 852 -13.21 27.21 2.87
C LEU A 852 -12.40 26.42 3.92
N LEU A 853 -13.02 26.09 5.06
CA LEU A 853 -12.38 25.31 6.12
C LEU A 853 -12.55 23.81 5.91
N ASN A 854 -13.78 23.43 5.55
CA ASN A 854 -14.16 22.04 5.40
C ASN A 854 -15.24 21.92 4.33
N GLU A 855 -15.25 20.79 3.65
CA GLU A 855 -16.18 20.47 2.59
C GLU A 855 -16.53 18.99 2.72
N THR A 856 -17.78 18.68 3.09
CA THR A 856 -18.25 17.30 3.28
C THR A 856 -19.38 16.98 2.29
N ALA A 857 -19.90 15.75 2.34
CA ALA A 857 -21.08 15.37 1.55
C ALA A 857 -22.35 16.15 1.94
N SER A 858 -22.44 16.69 3.16
CA SER A 858 -23.67 17.32 3.67
C SER A 858 -23.58 18.83 3.84
N ALA A 859 -22.39 19.38 4.05
CA ALA A 859 -22.21 20.81 4.32
C ALA A 859 -20.85 21.36 3.88
N VAL A 860 -20.80 22.68 3.79
CA VAL A 860 -19.62 23.48 3.51
C VAL A 860 -19.37 24.42 4.69
N GLU A 861 -18.14 24.49 5.18
CA GLU A 861 -17.76 25.43 6.24
C GLU A 861 -16.94 26.60 5.69
N ILE A 862 -17.45 27.82 5.85
CA ILE A 862 -16.79 29.07 5.46
C ILE A 862 -16.38 29.85 6.72
N LEU A 863 -15.10 30.23 6.79
CA LEU A 863 -14.57 31.18 7.77
C LEU A 863 -14.47 32.57 7.15
N GLU A 864 -15.31 33.48 7.60
CA GLU A 864 -15.33 34.86 7.12
C GLU A 864 -14.18 35.70 7.75
N PRO A 865 -13.78 36.82 7.12
CA PRO A 865 -12.72 37.69 7.63
C PRO A 865 -12.95 38.27 9.03
N ASN A 866 -14.20 38.30 9.49
CA ASN A 866 -14.58 38.74 10.85
C ASN A 866 -14.41 37.64 11.92
N GLY A 867 -13.97 36.43 11.53
CA GLY A 867 -13.81 35.28 12.40
C GLY A 867 -15.05 34.38 12.54
N ASN A 868 -16.16 34.70 11.86
CA ASN A 868 -17.37 33.89 11.90
C ASN A 868 -17.17 32.60 11.09
N ARG A 869 -17.48 31.46 11.72
CA ARG A 869 -17.57 30.15 11.05
C ARG A 869 -19.03 29.87 10.72
N ASN A 870 -19.32 29.70 9.43
CA ASN A 870 -20.65 29.39 8.93
C ASN A 870 -20.64 28.00 8.30
N THR A 871 -21.41 27.08 8.86
CA THR A 871 -21.66 25.75 8.29
C THR A 871 -22.94 25.81 7.46
N ILE A 872 -22.82 25.67 6.14
CA ILE A 872 -23.90 25.84 5.16
C ILE A 872 -24.26 24.46 4.61
N PRO A 873 -25.49 23.96 4.81
CA PRO A 873 -25.94 22.72 4.21
C PRO A 873 -25.88 22.79 2.67
N ARG A 874 -25.31 21.77 2.01
CA ARG A 874 -25.17 21.77 0.54
C ARG A 874 -26.49 21.94 -0.20
N LYS A 875 -27.56 21.35 0.33
CA LYS A 875 -28.92 21.45 -0.21
C LYS A 875 -29.45 22.90 -0.28
N GLU A 876 -28.86 23.83 0.48
CA GLU A 876 -29.26 25.24 0.52
C GLU A 876 -28.35 26.11 -0.38
N ILE A 877 -27.32 25.53 -1.01
CA ILE A 877 -26.36 26.26 -1.87
C ILE A 877 -26.91 26.33 -3.29
N VAL A 878 -27.00 27.54 -3.83
CA VAL A 878 -27.37 27.82 -5.23
C VAL A 878 -26.15 28.05 -6.10
N ASP A 879 -25.14 28.74 -5.58
CA ASP A 879 -23.88 29.02 -6.26
C ASP A 879 -22.73 28.93 -5.26
N MET A 880 -21.62 28.34 -5.68
CA MET A 880 -20.40 28.28 -4.88
C MET A 880 -19.21 28.45 -5.83
N ARG A 881 -18.49 29.55 -5.66
CA ARG A 881 -17.40 29.92 -6.55
C ARG A 881 -16.18 30.39 -5.80
N MET A 882 -15.02 29.98 -6.30
CA MET A 882 -13.74 30.47 -5.83
C MET A 882 -13.39 31.79 -6.49
N SER A 883 -12.95 32.76 -5.71
CA SER A 883 -12.34 34.00 -6.17
C SER A 883 -10.89 33.75 -6.59
N SER A 884 -10.37 34.53 -7.54
CA SER A 884 -8.94 34.58 -7.84
C SER A 884 -8.12 35.30 -6.75
N LEU A 885 -8.80 35.87 -5.76
CA LEU A 885 -8.19 36.66 -4.69
C LEU A 885 -7.92 35.79 -3.44
N SER A 886 -6.81 36.12 -2.78
CA SER A 886 -6.46 35.68 -1.44
C SER A 886 -7.51 36.14 -0.43
N VAL A 887 -7.68 35.39 0.65
CA VAL A 887 -8.40 35.89 1.84
C VAL A 887 -7.66 37.03 2.54
N MET A 888 -6.38 37.25 2.22
CA MET A 888 -5.61 38.40 2.70
C MET A 888 -5.98 39.67 1.91
N PRO A 889 -6.34 40.78 2.59
CA PRO A 889 -6.73 42.02 1.93
C PRO A 889 -5.55 42.70 1.22
N GLU A 890 -5.84 43.54 0.21
CA GLU A 890 -4.84 44.42 -0.42
C GLU A 890 -4.78 45.81 0.26
N GLY A 891 -3.79 46.62 -0.11
CA GLY A 891 -3.68 48.02 0.31
C GLY A 891 -2.61 48.30 1.37
N PHE A 892 -1.78 47.31 1.71
CA PHE A 892 -0.69 47.47 2.68
C PHE A 892 0.44 48.40 2.18
N GLU A 893 0.51 48.67 0.89
CA GLU A 893 1.39 49.69 0.29
C GLU A 893 1.07 51.12 0.73
N LEU A 894 -0.10 51.35 1.34
CA LEU A 894 -0.51 52.64 1.91
C LEU A 894 -0.06 52.82 3.37
N LEU A 895 0.49 51.78 4.01
CA LEU A 895 1.08 51.92 5.34
C LEU A 895 2.30 52.86 5.28
N PRO A 896 2.54 53.67 6.33
CA PRO A 896 3.76 54.47 6.44
C PRO A 896 5.01 53.60 6.28
N GLU A 897 6.06 54.15 5.65
CA GLU A 897 7.31 53.40 5.43
C GLU A 897 7.93 52.92 6.75
N GLU A 898 7.84 53.72 7.81
CA GLU A 898 8.30 53.38 9.16
C GLU A 898 7.53 52.18 9.76
N ASP A 899 6.22 52.09 9.49
CA ASP A 899 5.37 50.99 9.96
C ASP A 899 5.74 49.69 9.23
N LEU A 900 5.98 49.74 7.92
CA LEU A 900 6.39 48.58 7.12
C LEU A 900 7.78 48.06 7.50
N VAL A 901 8.76 48.95 7.71
CA VAL A 901 10.11 48.57 8.18
C VAL A 901 10.03 47.91 9.55
N SER A 902 9.30 48.53 10.47
CA SER A 902 9.14 48.04 11.85
C SER A 902 8.40 46.70 11.89
N LEU A 903 7.35 46.53 11.08
CA LEU A 903 6.60 45.27 10.96
C LEU A 903 7.48 44.13 10.43
N VAL A 904 8.21 44.34 9.34
CA VAL A 904 9.05 43.30 8.73
C VAL A 904 10.22 42.93 9.66
N ASP A 905 10.86 43.92 10.29
CA ASP A 905 11.95 43.66 11.23
C ASP A 905 11.43 42.93 12.49
N TYR A 906 10.22 43.25 12.96
CA TYR A 906 9.54 42.48 14.02
C TYR A 906 9.29 41.02 13.61
N LEU A 907 8.71 40.76 12.44
CA LEU A 907 8.48 39.39 11.95
C LEU A 907 9.79 38.61 11.76
N LYS A 908 10.88 39.28 11.36
CA LYS A 908 12.21 38.68 11.25
C LYS A 908 12.80 38.20 12.57
N THR A 909 12.31 38.67 13.72
CA THR A 909 12.73 38.16 15.04
C THR A 909 12.08 36.81 15.40
N ARG A 910 11.07 36.37 14.65
CA ARG A 910 10.27 35.16 14.93
C ARG A 910 10.86 33.95 14.21
N VAL A 911 12.04 33.51 14.63
CA VAL A 911 12.66 32.26 14.13
C VAL A 911 12.33 31.13 15.10
N VAL A 912 11.91 29.97 14.59
CA VAL A 912 11.71 28.77 15.43
C VAL A 912 13.08 28.16 15.74
N GLY A 913 13.55 28.31 16.97
CA GLY A 913 14.79 27.68 17.45
C GLY A 913 15.13 27.97 18.91
N GLU A 914 15.20 26.89 19.71
CA GLU A 914 15.67 26.75 21.10
C GLU A 914 14.77 27.35 22.20
N SER A 915 13.80 26.54 22.67
CA SER A 915 13.32 26.63 24.05
C SER A 915 14.49 26.33 24.99
N GLU A 916 14.87 27.30 25.83
CA GLU A 916 15.65 27.06 27.06
C GLU A 916 14.91 26.17 28.05
#